data_AF-A0A7W7K183-F1
#
_entry.id   AF-A0A7W7K183-F1
#
_cell.length_a   1.000
_cell.length_b   1.000
_cell.length_c   1.000
_cell.angle_alpha   90.00
_cell.angle_beta   90.00
_cell.angle_gamma   90.00
#
_symmetry.space_group_name_H-M   'P 1'
#
loop_
_entity.id
_entity.type
_entity.pdbx_description
1 polymer ?
#
loop_
_entity_poly.entity_id
_entity_poly.type
_entity_poly.pdbx_seq_one_letter_code
_entity_poly.pdbx_strand_id
1 'polypeptide(L)'
;MGLIARLAALVLLLGAAAPPGERWVTAWATSQMIPGNNALPAEDLKDATLRQIVRIQIAGQKLRVRLTNAYGTQPLRIGAATIARSADLASARIDAASLATLSFGGAKSVTIPAGADYWSDPIDLPVKAGANLAITLYLPEAPTQQTGHPGSRATSYYVHGDRTRDADLADAKKVDRWFQIGAIELASPKASAVVILGDSITDGYGVPANSNARWTDALQLRLRANPALADMAVLNAGIGGNRLLNDGLGPNAMARFDREVLSYPGVTHLVIFEGVNDLGTLTRDAPATPEAHAALVEGMIGAYRQMVARARAHGIKVIGATITPYGGSGYYHPDAQNEADRAAVNAWIRTPGNFDGVIDFDAAMRDPAAPTKLLKAYDNDGLHPSVAGYQAMADAVPLSLLSARVTDKGKVAAAPSTPAPMIAFTFDDLTAHAPLPQGYTRVGIAEQIIAALKAGGAPAIGFLNGIQLTNEPASAPVLDKWRAAGLALGNHGWSHANLNDLTDQQFLAELEKNEPILKARAGTSDWHWFRYPFLSEASADPERRARIRKLLAGKGYKVAAVTMDFSDWAYNNAYPRCIAKGDSDAILAMEHAWLGAASVQADRSRELARKLYGRDVPYVLLMHLGAFDAHMMPRLIALYREKGYRFVSIEEAQRDPYYAADMNPALPPQPQNFEQVATGKGFELPKAPQLLPLDTMCK
;
A
#
# COMPACT_ATOMS: atom_id res chain seq x y z
N MET A 1 26.17 -55.99 -19.31
CA MET A 1 26.51 -54.56 -19.22
C MET A 1 25.23 -53.82 -18.86
N GLY A 2 25.08 -53.49 -17.57
CA GLY A 2 23.81 -53.09 -16.95
C GLY A 2 23.65 -51.58 -16.80
N LEU A 3 22.41 -51.14 -17.01
CA LEU A 3 21.84 -49.81 -16.74
C LEU A 3 22.16 -49.33 -15.32
N ILE A 4 22.71 -48.11 -15.18
CA ILE A 4 22.81 -47.41 -13.90
C ILE A 4 21.61 -46.45 -13.79
N ALA A 5 20.66 -46.80 -12.93
CA ALA A 5 19.58 -45.92 -12.48
C ALA A 5 20.14 -44.88 -11.49
N ARG A 6 19.93 -43.59 -11.75
CA ARG A 6 20.17 -42.52 -10.79
C ARG A 6 18.89 -42.27 -9.99
N LEU A 7 18.88 -42.67 -8.72
CA LEU A 7 17.90 -42.18 -7.75
C LEU A 7 18.21 -40.71 -7.45
N ALA A 8 17.27 -39.82 -7.76
CA ALA A 8 17.25 -38.47 -7.19
C ALA A 8 16.52 -38.55 -5.84
N ALA A 9 17.26 -38.33 -4.75
CA ALA A 9 16.68 -38.19 -3.42
C ALA A 9 16.03 -36.81 -3.31
N LEU A 10 14.69 -36.79 -3.20
CA LEU A 10 13.93 -35.59 -2.88
C LEU A 10 14.07 -35.31 -1.38
N VAL A 11 14.92 -34.34 -1.01
CA VAL A 11 14.99 -33.84 0.37
C VAL A 11 13.75 -32.98 0.61
N LEU A 12 12.76 -33.54 1.31
CA LEU A 12 11.67 -32.79 1.92
C LEU A 12 12.25 -31.91 3.05
N LEU A 13 12.47 -30.64 2.74
CA LEU A 13 12.67 -29.60 3.76
C LEU A 13 11.34 -29.41 4.51
N LEU A 14 11.16 -30.19 5.58
CA LEU A 14 10.20 -29.87 6.63
C LEU A 14 10.63 -28.53 7.24
N GLY A 15 9.94 -27.46 6.84
CA GLY A 15 10.07 -26.16 7.48
C GLY A 15 9.70 -26.30 8.95
N ALA A 16 10.72 -26.37 9.81
CA ALA A 16 10.53 -26.20 11.23
C ALA A 16 9.95 -24.79 11.44
N ALA A 17 8.72 -24.72 11.95
CA ALA A 17 8.16 -23.46 12.42
C ALA A 17 9.11 -22.88 13.47
N ALA A 18 9.59 -21.65 13.24
CA ALA A 18 10.42 -20.94 14.20
C ALA A 18 9.71 -20.90 15.56
N PRO A 19 10.42 -21.09 16.70
CA PRO A 19 9.85 -20.88 18.03
C PRO A 19 9.23 -19.48 18.07
N PRO A 20 8.15 -19.24 18.87
CA PRO A 20 7.42 -17.97 18.89
C PRO A 20 8.41 -16.82 19.11
N GLY A 21 8.76 -16.16 18.00
CA GLY A 21 10.02 -15.46 17.86
C GLY A 21 10.00 -14.12 18.57
N GLU A 22 11.10 -13.81 19.24
CA GLU A 22 11.42 -12.46 19.72
C GLU A 22 11.19 -11.45 18.59
N ARG A 23 10.14 -10.61 18.72
CA ARG A 23 9.78 -9.61 17.71
C ARG A 23 10.67 -8.38 17.88
N TRP A 24 11.46 -8.11 16.86
CA TRP A 24 12.29 -6.92 16.77
C TRP A 24 11.48 -5.74 16.22
N VAL A 25 11.71 -4.55 16.78
CA VAL A 25 11.13 -3.28 16.32
C VAL A 25 12.24 -2.25 16.26
N THR A 26 12.32 -1.53 15.15
CA THR A 26 13.26 -0.42 15.00
C THR A 26 12.87 0.71 15.96
N ALA A 27 13.77 1.05 16.87
CA ALA A 27 13.53 2.02 17.95
C ALA A 27 14.27 3.34 17.76
N TRP A 28 15.25 3.35 16.85
CA TRP A 28 15.94 4.52 16.34
C TRP A 28 16.54 4.17 14.97
N ALA A 29 16.52 5.11 14.04
CA ALA A 29 17.17 5.00 12.74
C ALA A 29 17.53 6.39 12.22
N THR A 30 18.47 6.43 11.27
CA THR A 30 18.81 7.65 10.54
C THR A 30 19.09 7.31 9.07
N SER A 31 18.67 8.20 8.19
CA SER A 31 19.00 8.11 6.76
C SER A 31 20.51 8.24 6.54
N GLN A 32 21.04 7.54 5.55
CA GLN A 32 22.47 7.52 5.26
C GLN A 32 22.77 8.28 3.97
N MET A 33 23.86 9.04 3.95
CA MET A 33 24.37 9.74 2.77
C MET A 33 25.89 9.74 2.72
N ILE A 34 26.42 10.13 1.57
CA ILE A 34 27.81 10.56 1.43
C ILE A 34 27.89 11.97 2.02
N PRO A 35 28.71 12.25 3.04
CA PRO A 35 28.69 13.54 3.72
C PRO A 35 29.26 14.69 2.87
N GLY A 36 29.98 14.41 1.77
CA GLY A 36 30.56 15.43 0.90
C GLY A 36 31.50 16.37 1.67
N ASN A 37 31.28 17.68 1.57
CA ASN A 37 32.05 18.68 2.32
C ASN A 37 31.90 18.58 3.85
N ASN A 38 30.96 17.76 4.35
CA ASN A 38 30.81 17.45 5.77
C ASN A 38 31.62 16.23 6.21
N ALA A 39 32.38 15.59 5.33
CA ALA A 39 33.29 14.51 5.71
C ALA A 39 34.34 15.03 6.71
N LEU A 40 34.67 14.23 7.72
CA LEU A 40 35.88 14.50 8.52
C LEU A 40 37.14 14.20 7.69
N PRO A 41 38.26 14.89 7.94
CA PRO A 41 39.54 14.50 7.38
C PRO A 41 39.91 13.06 7.73
N ALA A 42 40.63 12.37 6.84
CA ALA A 42 40.97 10.95 7.04
C ALA A 42 41.89 10.76 8.26
N GLU A 43 42.78 11.71 8.52
CA GLU A 43 43.64 11.72 9.69
C GLU A 43 42.86 11.77 10.99
N ASP A 44 41.70 12.44 11.06
CA ASP A 44 40.86 12.52 12.26
C ASP A 44 40.08 11.20 12.52
N LEU A 45 39.96 10.33 11.52
CA LEU A 45 39.23 9.04 11.59
C LEU A 45 40.15 7.81 11.56
N LYS A 46 41.46 8.01 11.40
CA LYS A 46 42.45 6.93 11.47
C LYS A 46 42.87 6.70 12.92
N ASP A 47 42.95 5.44 13.34
CA ASP A 47 43.23 5.05 14.73
C ASP A 47 42.41 5.92 15.69
N ALA A 48 41.08 5.89 15.52
CA ALA A 48 40.18 6.83 16.17
C ALA A 48 38.95 6.15 16.76
N THR A 49 38.56 6.61 17.94
CA THR A 49 37.31 6.27 18.60
C THR A 49 36.27 7.35 18.32
N LEU A 50 35.12 6.95 17.79
CA LEU A 50 33.92 7.77 17.59
C LEU A 50 32.89 7.42 18.64
N ARG A 51 32.44 8.38 19.46
CA ARG A 51 31.31 8.22 20.39
C ARG A 51 30.14 9.09 19.96
N GLN A 52 29.00 8.45 19.72
CA GLN A 52 27.85 9.05 19.06
C GLN A 52 26.60 8.85 19.91
N ILE A 53 25.91 9.95 20.21
CA ILE A 53 24.73 9.91 21.06
C ILE A 53 23.47 9.85 20.21
N VAL A 54 22.60 8.90 20.53
CA VAL A 54 21.28 8.71 19.91
C VAL A 54 20.20 8.60 20.97
N ARG A 55 18.98 9.01 20.63
CA ARG A 55 17.83 8.94 21.52
C ARG A 55 16.89 7.83 21.08
N ILE A 56 16.70 6.82 21.93
CA ILE A 56 15.79 5.72 21.68
C ILE A 56 14.36 6.16 21.94
N GLN A 57 13.43 5.77 21.07
CA GLN A 57 12.06 6.26 21.14
C GLN A 57 11.14 5.46 22.08
N ILE A 58 11.37 4.15 22.17
CA ILE A 58 10.55 3.17 22.91
C ILE A 58 11.39 2.40 23.94
N ALA A 59 10.75 1.70 24.88
CA ALA A 59 11.46 0.89 25.88
C ALA A 59 11.77 -0.53 25.34
N GLY A 60 12.78 -1.19 25.91
CA GLY A 60 13.17 -2.55 25.56
C GLY A 60 14.19 -3.16 26.51
N GLN A 61 14.32 -4.49 26.48
CA GLN A 61 15.25 -5.23 27.36
C GLN A 61 16.51 -5.69 26.63
N LYS A 62 16.36 -6.03 25.35
CA LYS A 62 17.42 -6.51 24.49
C LYS A 62 17.48 -5.65 23.24
N LEU A 63 18.69 -5.34 22.79
CA LEU A 63 18.91 -4.50 21.63
C LEU A 63 19.97 -5.06 20.69
N ARG A 64 19.94 -4.61 19.43
CA ARG A 64 21.02 -4.82 18.46
C ARG A 64 21.22 -3.55 17.63
N VAL A 65 22.45 -3.35 17.16
CA VAL A 65 22.86 -2.14 16.43
C VAL A 65 23.20 -2.50 14.99
N ARG A 66 22.67 -1.74 14.02
CA ARG A 66 23.08 -1.81 12.63
C ARG A 66 24.21 -0.83 12.38
N LEU A 67 25.38 -1.35 12.06
CA LEU A 67 26.48 -0.58 11.49
C LEU A 67 26.37 -0.60 9.97
N THR A 68 26.80 0.46 9.31
CA THR A 68 26.57 0.63 7.87
C THR A 68 27.81 1.16 7.14
N ASN A 69 28.06 0.53 6.00
CA ASN A 69 29.03 0.93 5.00
C ASN A 69 28.34 1.11 3.63
N ALA A 70 27.06 1.51 3.65
CA ALA A 70 26.18 1.55 2.47
C ALA A 70 26.73 2.40 1.30
N TYR A 71 27.54 3.42 1.59
CA TYR A 71 28.21 4.23 0.57
C TYR A 71 29.73 4.05 0.57
N GLY A 72 30.28 3.12 1.35
CA GLY A 72 31.71 2.82 1.30
C GLY A 72 32.07 2.11 0.00
N THR A 73 33.21 2.47 -0.58
CA THR A 73 33.76 1.85 -1.81
C THR A 73 34.78 0.76 -1.50
N GLN A 74 35.14 0.57 -0.23
CA GLN A 74 36.06 -0.45 0.27
C GLN A 74 35.50 -1.08 1.55
N PRO A 75 35.98 -2.28 1.95
CA PRO A 75 35.59 -2.88 3.23
C PRO A 75 35.93 -1.97 4.42
N LEU A 76 34.96 -1.72 5.28
CA LEU A 76 35.10 -0.93 6.51
C LEU A 76 35.44 -1.85 7.67
N ARG A 77 36.58 -1.62 8.33
CA ARG A 77 36.95 -2.34 9.56
C ARG A 77 36.52 -1.57 10.80
N ILE A 78 35.72 -2.20 11.65
CA ILE A 78 35.43 -1.76 13.00
C ILE A 78 36.28 -2.61 13.95
N GLY A 79 37.27 -2.00 14.60
CA GLY A 79 38.23 -2.68 15.47
C GLY A 79 37.63 -3.09 16.82
N ALA A 80 36.75 -2.25 17.36
CA ALA A 80 35.96 -2.51 18.55
C ALA A 80 34.68 -1.68 18.52
N ALA A 81 33.62 -2.14 19.17
CA ALA A 81 32.38 -1.39 19.31
C ALA A 81 31.72 -1.64 20.67
N THR A 82 31.21 -0.59 21.29
CA THR A 82 30.52 -0.62 22.57
C THR A 82 29.25 0.24 22.55
N ILE A 83 28.37 0.01 23.51
CA ILE A 83 27.20 0.84 23.74
C ILE A 83 26.99 1.01 25.24
N ALA A 84 26.54 2.19 25.65
CA ALA A 84 26.21 2.49 27.04
C ALA A 84 25.09 3.54 27.08
N ARG A 85 24.45 3.72 28.24
CA ARG A 85 23.61 4.90 28.49
C ARG A 85 24.50 6.13 28.56
N SER A 86 24.10 7.21 27.88
CA SER A 86 24.78 8.50 28.01
C SER A 86 24.52 9.09 29.39
N ALA A 87 25.54 9.66 30.02
CA ALA A 87 25.37 10.32 31.33
C ALA A 87 24.60 11.65 31.18
N ASP A 88 24.84 12.36 30.09
CA ASP A 88 24.13 13.58 29.69
C ASP A 88 24.24 13.80 28.17
N LEU A 89 23.69 14.90 27.66
CA LEU A 89 23.73 15.27 26.24
C LEU A 89 24.81 16.32 25.92
N ALA A 90 25.52 16.84 26.92
CA ALA A 90 26.47 17.95 26.78
C ALA A 90 27.94 17.49 26.74
N SER A 91 28.19 16.22 27.12
CA SER A 91 29.52 15.62 27.23
C SER A 91 29.59 14.23 26.58
N ALA A 92 30.82 13.70 26.50
CA ALA A 92 31.10 12.35 26.01
C ALA A 92 30.94 11.27 27.10
N ARG A 93 30.44 11.62 28.29
CA ARG A 93 30.36 10.71 29.43
C ARG A 93 29.27 9.66 29.26
N ILE A 94 29.57 8.47 29.76
CA ILE A 94 28.64 7.34 29.80
C ILE A 94 28.43 6.85 31.24
N ASP A 95 27.30 6.20 31.48
CA ASP A 95 27.11 5.38 32.67
C ASP A 95 27.92 4.09 32.52
N ALA A 96 29.08 4.03 33.16
CA ALA A 96 30.01 2.90 33.09
C ALA A 96 29.37 1.56 33.51
N ALA A 97 28.37 1.58 34.39
CA ALA A 97 27.66 0.36 34.82
C ALA A 97 26.77 -0.23 33.71
N SER A 98 26.48 0.55 32.67
CA SER A 98 25.69 0.13 31.50
C SER A 98 26.53 -0.22 30.28
N LEU A 99 27.86 -0.14 30.38
CA LEU A 99 28.77 -0.36 29.26
C LEU A 99 28.74 -1.83 28.82
N ALA A 100 28.32 -2.04 27.58
CA ALA A 100 28.29 -3.34 26.93
C ALA A 100 29.14 -3.35 25.65
N THR A 101 29.76 -4.49 25.35
CA THR A 101 30.49 -4.71 24.09
C THR A 101 29.52 -5.19 23.02
N LEU A 102 29.60 -4.64 21.82
CA LEU A 102 28.90 -5.15 20.65
C LEU A 102 29.77 -6.22 19.99
N SER A 103 29.22 -7.42 19.84
CA SER A 103 29.87 -8.52 19.12
C SER A 103 29.20 -8.79 17.77
N PHE A 104 29.86 -9.54 16.90
CA PHE A 104 29.43 -9.88 15.55
C PHE A 104 29.74 -11.35 15.29
N GLY A 105 28.74 -12.23 15.46
CA GLY A 105 28.98 -13.68 15.47
C GLY A 105 29.95 -14.10 16.59
N GLY A 106 29.89 -13.43 17.74
CA GLY A 106 30.79 -13.62 18.88
C GLY A 106 32.14 -12.90 18.78
N ALA A 107 32.51 -12.34 17.62
CA ALA A 107 33.74 -11.57 17.47
C ALA A 107 33.57 -10.12 17.96
N LYS A 108 34.61 -9.54 18.58
CA LYS A 108 34.59 -8.14 19.08
C LYS A 108 34.88 -7.08 18.01
N SER A 109 35.17 -7.52 16.79
CA SER A 109 35.50 -6.69 15.64
C SER A 109 34.79 -7.22 14.41
N VAL A 110 34.54 -6.36 13.42
CA VAL A 110 33.90 -6.75 12.17
C VAL A 110 34.51 -6.02 10.97
N THR A 111 34.53 -6.68 9.82
CA THR A 111 34.79 -6.04 8.52
C THR A 111 33.51 -6.06 7.71
N ILE A 112 32.98 -4.87 7.42
CA ILE A 112 31.73 -4.67 6.68
C ILE A 112 32.09 -4.47 5.21
N PRO A 113 31.61 -5.30 4.27
CA PRO A 113 31.88 -5.11 2.85
C PRO A 113 31.46 -3.73 2.33
N ALA A 114 32.04 -3.32 1.20
CA ALA A 114 31.59 -2.13 0.48
C ALA A 114 30.10 -2.23 0.14
N GLY A 115 29.33 -1.16 0.37
CA GLY A 115 27.89 -1.10 0.09
C GLY A 115 26.99 -1.93 1.02
N ALA A 116 27.52 -2.49 2.11
CA ALA A 116 26.79 -3.41 2.99
C ALA A 116 26.49 -2.82 4.38
N ASP A 117 25.51 -3.43 5.04
CA ASP A 117 25.20 -3.23 6.46
C ASP A 117 25.59 -4.48 7.27
N TYR A 118 25.82 -4.30 8.57
CA TYR A 118 26.12 -5.40 9.49
C TYR A 118 25.43 -5.19 10.85
N TRP A 119 24.78 -6.24 11.35
CA TRP A 119 24.12 -6.23 12.65
C TRP A 119 25.03 -6.77 13.74
N SER A 120 25.05 -6.12 14.89
CA SER A 120 25.61 -6.72 16.10
C SER A 120 24.77 -7.92 16.55
N ASP A 121 25.40 -8.82 17.29
CA ASP A 121 24.68 -9.80 18.10
C ASP A 121 23.76 -9.05 19.08
N PRO A 122 22.61 -9.64 19.45
CA PRO A 122 21.74 -9.09 20.49
C PRO A 122 22.44 -8.99 21.85
N ILE A 123 22.25 -7.87 22.55
CA ILE A 123 22.75 -7.66 23.92
C ILE A 123 21.61 -7.35 24.89
N ASP A 124 21.71 -7.85 26.11
CA ASP A 124 20.81 -7.49 27.20
C ASP A 124 21.24 -6.14 27.79
N LEU A 125 20.53 -5.07 27.40
CA LEU A 125 20.73 -3.72 27.91
C LEU A 125 19.36 -3.06 28.09
N PRO A 126 18.78 -3.12 29.29
CA PRO A 126 17.47 -2.52 29.57
C PRO A 126 17.49 -1.00 29.40
N VAL A 127 16.59 -0.49 28.56
CA VAL A 127 16.45 0.94 28.24
C VAL A 127 15.01 1.40 28.40
N LYS A 128 14.86 2.62 28.92
CA LYS A 128 13.56 3.31 29.01
C LYS A 128 13.30 4.09 27.72
N ALA A 129 12.03 4.29 27.39
CA ALA A 129 11.63 5.17 26.29
C ALA A 129 12.20 6.58 26.50
N GLY A 130 12.86 7.13 25.48
CA GLY A 130 13.50 8.44 25.53
C GLY A 130 14.91 8.44 26.12
N ALA A 131 15.48 7.28 26.46
CA ALA A 131 16.85 7.17 26.93
C ALA A 131 17.86 7.54 25.81
N ASN A 132 18.96 8.16 26.22
CA ASN A 132 20.08 8.46 25.34
C ASN A 132 21.12 7.36 25.46
N LEU A 133 21.55 6.81 24.32
CA LEU A 133 22.59 5.80 24.23
C LEU A 133 23.79 6.38 23.51
N ALA A 134 24.97 6.09 24.01
CA ALA A 134 26.24 6.37 23.37
C ALA A 134 26.73 5.09 22.67
N ILE A 135 26.72 5.08 21.34
CA ILE A 135 27.39 4.05 20.54
C ILE A 135 28.83 4.52 20.32
N THR A 136 29.79 3.69 20.71
CA THR A 136 31.21 4.01 20.56
C THR A 136 31.87 3.01 19.61
N LEU A 137 32.49 3.49 18.53
CA LEU A 137 33.15 2.69 17.50
C LEU A 137 34.64 3.04 17.47
N TYR A 138 35.50 2.03 17.40
CA TYR A 138 36.92 2.22 17.12
C TYR A 138 37.22 1.87 15.65
N LEU A 139 37.76 2.84 14.93
CA LEU A 139 38.24 2.73 13.56
C LEU A 139 39.76 2.64 13.55
N PRO A 140 40.36 1.46 13.31
CA PRO A 140 41.80 1.34 13.18
C PRO A 140 42.33 2.09 11.93
N GLU A 141 41.50 2.15 10.87
CA GLU A 141 41.79 2.89 9.65
C GLU A 141 40.59 3.74 9.28
N ALA A 142 40.84 4.90 8.68
CA ALA A 142 39.78 5.76 8.17
C ALA A 142 39.11 5.11 6.94
N PRO A 143 37.78 5.19 6.79
CA PRO A 143 37.12 4.77 5.57
C PRO A 143 37.56 5.66 4.40
N THR A 144 37.81 5.05 3.24
CA THR A 144 38.10 5.79 2.00
C THR A 144 36.96 6.70 1.57
N GLN A 145 35.72 6.27 1.85
CA GLN A 145 34.51 7.07 1.70
C GLN A 145 33.62 6.89 2.93
N GLN A 146 33.29 7.99 3.59
CA GLN A 146 32.42 7.97 4.77
C GLN A 146 30.96 7.72 4.37
N THR A 147 30.30 6.88 5.16
CA THR A 147 28.84 6.75 5.21
C THR A 147 28.35 7.40 6.50
N GLY A 148 27.41 8.35 6.44
CA GLY A 148 26.90 8.96 7.66
C GLY A 148 25.72 9.88 7.44
N HIS A 149 25.41 10.68 8.47
CA HIS A 149 24.32 11.65 8.46
C HIS A 149 24.79 13.01 9.00
N PRO A 150 25.14 13.97 8.12
CA PRO A 150 25.49 15.34 8.51
C PRO A 150 24.37 16.11 9.19
N GLY A 151 23.12 15.68 8.99
CA GLY A 151 21.91 16.28 9.54
C GLY A 151 21.62 15.93 10.99
N SER A 152 22.54 15.28 11.72
CA SER A 152 22.22 14.63 13.00
C SER A 152 21.60 15.54 14.05
N ARG A 153 21.93 16.84 14.08
CA ARG A 153 21.63 17.79 15.17
C ARG A 153 21.97 17.22 16.56
N ALA A 154 22.98 16.35 16.58
CA ALA A 154 23.45 15.65 17.76
C ALA A 154 24.98 15.64 17.72
N THR A 155 25.58 16.01 18.84
CA THR A 155 27.02 16.07 18.97
C THR A 155 27.60 14.67 19.12
N SER A 156 28.53 14.35 18.23
CA SER A 156 29.44 13.21 18.31
C SER A 156 30.83 13.68 18.73
N TYR A 157 31.58 12.74 19.29
CA TYR A 157 32.90 12.96 19.86
C TYR A 157 33.91 12.04 19.18
N TYR A 158 35.11 12.54 18.94
CA TYR A 158 36.19 11.71 18.41
C TYR A 158 37.56 12.02 19.04
N VAL A 159 38.34 10.95 19.22
CA VAL A 159 39.68 10.98 19.84
C VAL A 159 40.51 9.82 19.29
N HIS A 160 41.83 9.94 19.28
CA HIS A 160 42.73 8.88 18.82
C HIS A 160 42.85 7.70 19.80
N GLY A 161 43.18 6.53 19.25
CA GLY A 161 43.32 5.25 19.92
C GLY A 161 41.99 4.51 20.14
N ASP A 162 42.07 3.25 20.59
CA ASP A 162 40.91 2.51 21.09
C ASP A 162 40.59 2.96 22.52
N ARG A 163 39.59 3.84 22.63
CA ARG A 163 39.04 4.40 23.86
C ARG A 163 37.59 3.95 24.07
N THR A 164 37.19 2.85 23.44
CA THR A 164 35.77 2.41 23.40
C THR A 164 35.19 2.09 24.78
N ARG A 165 36.06 1.85 25.78
CA ARG A 165 35.67 1.48 27.15
C ARG A 165 35.82 2.63 28.16
N ASP A 166 36.34 3.78 27.75
CA ASP A 166 36.56 4.91 28.65
C ASP A 166 35.22 5.52 29.08
N ALA A 167 35.04 5.74 30.39
CA ALA A 167 33.79 6.31 30.91
C ALA A 167 33.56 7.77 30.46
N ASP A 168 34.63 8.48 30.13
CA ASP A 168 34.62 9.84 29.57
C ASP A 168 35.70 9.96 28.49
N LEU A 169 35.43 10.75 27.45
CA LEU A 169 36.41 11.15 26.44
C LEU A 169 36.69 12.64 26.60
N ALA A 170 37.36 13.01 27.69
CA ALA A 170 37.50 14.40 28.11
C ALA A 170 38.29 15.28 27.11
N ASP A 171 39.17 14.66 26.32
CA ASP A 171 40.01 15.27 25.30
C ASP A 171 39.43 15.15 23.87
N ALA A 172 38.21 14.61 23.73
CA ALA A 172 37.61 14.42 22.42
C ALA A 172 37.20 15.75 21.76
N LYS A 173 37.46 15.82 20.44
CA LYS A 173 36.90 16.86 19.57
C LYS A 173 35.40 16.60 19.36
N LYS A 174 34.64 17.67 19.10
CA LYS A 174 33.18 17.62 18.90
C LYS A 174 32.81 17.87 17.44
N VAL A 175 31.77 17.20 16.96
CA VAL A 175 31.20 17.41 15.62
C VAL A 175 29.73 17.00 15.60
N ASP A 176 28.85 17.78 14.96
CA ASP A 176 27.41 17.50 14.93
C ASP A 176 27.02 16.61 13.74
N ARG A 177 27.44 15.34 13.78
CA ARG A 177 27.21 14.35 12.71
C ARG A 177 27.15 12.93 13.25
N TRP A 178 26.44 12.04 12.56
CA TRP A 178 26.54 10.58 12.79
C TRP A 178 27.36 9.89 11.69
N PHE A 179 28.05 8.81 12.06
CA PHE A 179 29.04 8.08 11.29
C PHE A 179 28.78 6.58 11.40
N GLN A 180 28.56 5.90 10.27
CA GLN A 180 28.51 4.44 10.15
C GLN A 180 27.54 3.72 11.11
N ILE A 181 26.58 4.43 11.71
CA ILE A 181 25.47 3.89 12.50
C ILE A 181 24.16 4.09 11.73
N GLY A 182 23.41 3.00 11.55
CA GLY A 182 22.22 2.99 10.70
C GLY A 182 20.90 2.83 11.45
N ALA A 183 20.87 2.02 12.50
CA ALA A 183 19.66 1.74 13.27
C ALA A 183 19.97 1.08 14.62
N ILE A 184 19.01 1.17 15.55
CA ILE A 184 18.92 0.34 16.74
C ILE A 184 17.56 -0.34 16.74
N GLU A 185 17.56 -1.66 16.90
CA GLU A 185 16.35 -2.44 17.09
C GLU A 185 16.27 -2.96 18.51
N LEU A 186 15.05 -3.01 19.03
CA LEU A 186 14.75 -3.58 20.34
C LEU A 186 13.85 -4.81 20.19
N ALA A 187 14.10 -5.81 21.01
CA ALA A 187 13.15 -6.88 21.25
C ALA A 187 11.96 -6.31 22.03
N SER A 188 10.84 -6.05 21.35
CA SER A 188 9.64 -5.48 21.96
C SER A 188 8.38 -6.01 21.27
N PRO A 189 7.69 -7.00 21.87
CA PRO A 189 6.59 -7.71 21.21
C PRO A 189 5.37 -6.84 20.89
N LYS A 190 5.15 -5.79 21.69
CA LYS A 190 3.99 -4.89 21.58
C LYS A 190 4.28 -3.60 20.80
N ALA A 191 5.55 -3.28 20.57
CA ALA A 191 5.92 -2.04 19.92
C ALA A 191 5.66 -2.05 18.41
N SER A 192 5.62 -0.85 17.85
CA SER A 192 5.58 -0.61 16.41
C SER A 192 6.37 0.65 16.07
N ALA A 193 6.51 0.96 14.79
CA ALA A 193 7.18 2.16 14.34
C ALA A 193 6.40 2.87 13.24
N VAL A 194 6.53 4.19 13.21
CA VAL A 194 6.17 5.05 12.09
C VAL A 194 7.44 5.65 11.49
N VAL A 195 7.62 5.50 10.18
CA VAL A 195 8.71 6.18 9.46
C VAL A 195 8.21 7.51 8.95
N ILE A 196 9.00 8.56 9.14
CA ILE A 196 8.77 9.88 8.56
C ILE A 196 9.80 10.06 7.44
N LEU A 197 9.39 9.83 6.20
CA LEU A 197 10.22 10.02 5.02
C LEU A 197 10.11 11.49 4.59
N GLY A 198 11.20 12.23 4.67
CA GLY A 198 11.17 13.65 4.32
C GLY A 198 12.52 14.33 4.13
N ASP A 199 12.45 15.65 4.03
CA ASP A 199 13.57 16.55 3.71
C ASP A 199 14.19 17.24 4.94
N SER A 200 14.86 18.40 4.75
CA SER A 200 15.45 19.24 5.80
C SER A 200 14.47 19.67 6.88
N ILE A 201 13.19 19.81 6.55
CA ILE A 201 12.15 20.16 7.51
C ILE A 201 11.97 18.97 8.47
N THR A 202 11.89 17.75 7.95
CA THR A 202 11.84 16.52 8.75
C THR A 202 13.14 16.27 9.52
N ASP A 203 14.29 16.48 8.88
CA ASP A 203 15.62 16.35 9.47
C ASP A 203 15.85 17.33 10.65
N GLY A 204 15.08 18.43 10.69
CA GLY A 204 15.10 19.41 11.77
C GLY A 204 16.12 20.52 11.56
N TYR A 205 16.23 21.06 10.35
CA TYR A 205 17.05 22.24 10.10
C TYR A 205 16.70 23.39 11.07
N GLY A 206 17.70 24.13 11.55
CA GLY A 206 17.49 25.27 12.44
C GLY A 206 17.25 24.92 13.92
N VAL A 207 17.06 23.64 14.28
CA VAL A 207 17.01 23.26 15.71
C VAL A 207 18.42 23.30 16.33
N PRO A 208 18.59 23.83 17.56
CA PRO A 208 19.86 23.76 18.26
C PRO A 208 20.31 22.31 18.47
N ALA A 209 21.60 22.01 18.30
CA ALA A 209 22.13 20.67 18.52
C ALA A 209 21.81 20.18 19.95
N ASN A 210 21.53 18.88 20.06
CA ASN A 210 21.18 18.17 21.31
C ASN A 210 19.86 18.60 21.98
N SER A 211 19.13 19.58 21.44
CA SER A 211 17.86 20.05 22.02
C SER A 211 16.72 19.04 21.88
N ASN A 212 16.77 18.17 20.87
CA ASN A 212 15.67 17.28 20.46
C ASN A 212 14.36 18.06 20.26
N ALA A 213 14.45 19.21 19.58
CA ALA A 213 13.32 20.11 19.31
C ALA A 213 12.76 20.00 17.88
N ARG A 214 13.00 18.87 17.20
CA ARG A 214 12.40 18.60 15.87
C ARG A 214 10.91 18.29 16.04
N TRP A 215 10.11 18.48 15.01
CA TRP A 215 8.68 18.12 15.11
C TRP A 215 8.47 16.61 15.33
N THR A 216 9.39 15.77 14.84
CA THR A 216 9.37 14.32 15.07
C THR A 216 9.67 13.96 16.53
N ASP A 217 10.52 14.73 17.22
CA ASP A 217 10.77 14.59 18.66
C ASP A 217 9.53 15.02 19.47
N ALA A 218 8.89 16.14 19.11
CA ALA A 218 7.65 16.60 19.74
C ALA A 218 6.49 15.64 19.48
N LEU A 219 6.37 15.06 18.27
CA LEU A 219 5.40 14.01 17.96
C LEU A 219 5.64 12.79 18.86
N GLN A 220 6.89 12.35 19.05
CA GLN A 220 7.19 11.23 19.94
C GLN A 220 6.71 11.49 21.37
N LEU A 221 6.86 12.71 21.88
CA LEU A 221 6.35 13.08 23.20
C LEU A 221 4.82 12.97 23.28
N ARG A 222 4.10 13.42 22.24
CA ARG A 222 2.64 13.26 22.12
C ARG A 222 2.22 11.79 22.07
N LEU A 223 2.93 10.95 21.32
CA LEU A 223 2.67 9.51 21.28
C LEU A 223 2.92 8.85 22.63
N ARG A 224 4.02 9.20 23.31
CA ARG A 224 4.34 8.67 24.64
C ARG A 224 3.30 9.06 25.71
N ALA A 225 2.71 10.24 25.59
CA ALA A 225 1.64 10.70 26.47
C ALA A 225 0.29 9.99 26.20
N ASN A 226 0.15 9.31 25.07
CA ASN A 226 -1.05 8.54 24.72
C ASN A 226 -0.82 7.04 25.00
N PRO A 227 -1.51 6.42 25.98
CA PRO A 227 -1.29 5.02 26.35
C PRO A 227 -1.43 4.03 25.20
N ALA A 228 -2.28 4.30 24.20
CA ALA A 228 -2.47 3.41 23.04
C ALA A 228 -1.32 3.47 22.03
N LEU A 229 -0.49 4.51 22.12
CA LEU A 229 0.59 4.82 21.17
C LEU A 229 1.96 4.92 21.85
N ALA A 230 2.04 4.70 23.16
CA ALA A 230 3.25 4.92 23.95
C ALA A 230 4.43 4.05 23.51
N ASP A 231 4.14 2.90 22.90
CA ASP A 231 5.12 1.95 22.35
C ASP A 231 5.31 2.09 20.83
N MET A 232 4.91 3.21 20.23
CA MET A 232 5.21 3.53 18.84
C MET A 232 6.46 4.42 18.73
N ALA A 233 7.47 3.95 18.01
CA ALA A 233 8.68 4.70 17.70
C ALA A 233 8.48 5.60 16.48
N VAL A 234 8.87 6.87 16.58
CA VAL A 234 8.98 7.78 15.43
C VAL A 234 10.38 7.69 14.85
N LEU A 235 10.50 7.19 13.63
CA LEU A 235 11.76 7.06 12.91
C LEU A 235 11.91 8.23 11.94
N ASN A 236 12.89 9.09 12.21
CA ASN A 236 13.17 10.25 11.38
C ASN A 236 14.07 9.83 10.20
N ALA A 237 13.49 9.78 9.00
CA ALA A 237 14.20 9.53 7.75
C ALA A 237 14.30 10.82 6.91
N GLY A 238 14.61 11.92 7.58
CA GLY A 238 14.88 13.23 6.99
C GLY A 238 16.26 13.30 6.33
N ILE A 239 16.36 13.94 5.16
CA ILE A 239 17.64 14.32 4.55
C ILE A 239 17.55 15.79 4.11
N GLY A 240 18.51 16.62 4.50
CA GLY A 240 18.57 18.01 4.01
C GLY A 240 18.61 18.09 2.48
N GLY A 241 17.80 18.96 1.88
CA GLY A 241 17.74 19.11 0.42
C GLY A 241 17.31 17.84 -0.33
N ASN A 242 16.66 16.88 0.33
CA ASN A 242 16.19 15.66 -0.33
C ASN A 242 15.06 15.93 -1.30
N ARG A 243 14.90 15.00 -2.22
CA ARG A 243 14.01 15.11 -3.36
C ARG A 243 13.41 13.75 -3.66
N LEU A 244 12.26 13.73 -4.31
CA LEU A 244 11.52 12.52 -4.63
C LEU A 244 12.23 11.69 -5.70
N LEU A 245 12.57 12.31 -6.82
CA LEU A 245 13.01 11.63 -8.04
C LEU A 245 14.51 11.73 -8.30
N ASN A 246 15.09 12.91 -8.04
CA ASN A 246 16.48 13.19 -8.32
C ASN A 246 17.27 13.31 -7.03
N ASP A 247 18.56 13.03 -7.07
CA ASP A 247 19.40 13.23 -5.90
C ASP A 247 19.49 14.71 -5.53
N GLY A 248 19.73 14.97 -4.24
CA GLY A 248 20.01 16.29 -3.69
C GLY A 248 21.32 16.27 -2.93
N LEU A 249 21.34 16.76 -1.69
CA LEU A 249 22.51 16.56 -0.81
C LEU A 249 22.71 15.08 -0.43
N GLY A 250 21.65 14.28 -0.57
CA GLY A 250 21.70 12.83 -0.44
C GLY A 250 20.81 12.15 -1.49
N PRO A 251 20.79 10.81 -1.48
CA PRO A 251 20.06 10.01 -2.45
C PRO A 251 18.56 10.28 -2.40
N ASN A 252 17.92 10.31 -3.57
CA ASN A 252 16.49 10.56 -3.69
C ASN A 252 15.62 9.58 -2.89
N ALA A 253 14.43 10.04 -2.48
CA ALA A 253 13.50 9.28 -1.66
C ALA A 253 13.12 7.94 -2.29
N MET A 254 12.92 7.90 -3.62
CA MET A 254 12.57 6.68 -4.35
C MET A 254 13.65 5.60 -4.29
N ALA A 255 14.93 6.00 -4.39
CA ALA A 255 16.08 5.09 -4.35
C ALA A 255 16.36 4.55 -2.94
N ARG A 256 16.09 5.34 -1.89
CA ARG A 256 16.31 4.90 -0.49
C ARG A 256 15.09 4.22 0.14
N PHE A 257 13.94 4.22 -0.53
CA PHE A 257 12.66 3.78 0.03
C PHE A 257 12.69 2.38 0.66
N ASP A 258 13.19 1.37 -0.05
CA ASP A 258 13.17 -0.01 0.46
C ASP A 258 14.06 -0.16 1.69
N ARG A 259 15.25 0.43 1.66
CA ARG A 259 16.21 0.39 2.76
C ARG A 259 15.69 1.13 3.99
N GLU A 260 15.01 2.26 3.81
CA GLU A 260 14.68 3.18 4.90
C GLU A 260 13.21 3.15 5.33
N VAL A 261 12.38 2.35 4.66
CA VAL A 261 10.99 2.10 5.04
C VAL A 261 10.73 0.61 5.17
N LEU A 262 10.92 -0.15 4.10
CA LEU A 262 10.45 -1.54 4.02
C LEU A 262 11.34 -2.52 4.79
N SER A 263 12.63 -2.21 4.95
CA SER A 263 13.58 -3.09 5.64
C SER A 263 13.47 -3.03 7.17
N TYR A 264 12.81 -2.00 7.72
CA TYR A 264 12.73 -1.81 9.16
C TYR A 264 11.64 -2.68 9.80
N PRO A 265 12.01 -3.61 10.70
CA PRO A 265 11.03 -4.43 11.37
C PRO A 265 10.18 -3.58 12.33
N GLY A 266 8.91 -3.96 12.43
CA GLY A 266 7.93 -3.30 13.29
C GLY A 266 7.32 -2.02 12.71
N VAL A 267 7.74 -1.57 11.52
CA VAL A 267 7.09 -0.45 10.82
C VAL A 267 5.67 -0.84 10.42
N THR A 268 4.71 -0.03 10.86
CA THR A 268 3.28 -0.19 10.53
C THR A 268 2.71 1.03 9.83
N HIS A 269 3.39 2.17 9.95
CA HIS A 269 2.96 3.43 9.37
C HIS A 269 4.13 4.13 8.66
N LEU A 270 3.79 4.87 7.61
CA LEU A 270 4.69 5.75 6.87
C LEU A 270 4.01 7.11 6.75
N VAL A 271 4.71 8.19 7.09
CA VAL A 271 4.37 9.55 6.71
C VAL A 271 5.32 9.98 5.60
N ILE A 272 4.78 10.41 4.46
CA ILE A 272 5.57 10.99 3.37
C ILE A 272 5.41 12.51 3.43
N PHE A 273 6.49 13.20 3.77
CA PHE A 273 6.57 14.66 3.84
C PHE A 273 7.82 15.15 3.09
N GLU A 274 7.70 15.18 1.77
CA GLU A 274 8.80 15.38 0.82
C GLU A 274 8.27 16.15 -0.39
N GLY A 275 9.15 16.87 -1.10
CA GLY A 275 8.83 17.50 -2.39
C GLY A 275 9.10 19.00 -2.47
N VAL A 276 9.40 19.67 -1.34
CA VAL A 276 9.69 21.11 -1.35
C VAL A 276 10.95 21.44 -2.16
N ASN A 277 11.98 20.59 -2.08
CA ASN A 277 13.23 20.84 -2.81
C ASN A 277 13.10 20.47 -4.30
N ASP A 278 12.16 19.59 -4.67
CA ASP A 278 11.87 19.32 -6.09
C ASP A 278 11.29 20.57 -6.75
N LEU A 279 10.25 21.15 -6.12
CA LEU A 279 9.61 22.38 -6.58
C LEU A 279 10.58 23.57 -6.52
N GLY A 280 11.28 23.74 -5.40
CA GLY A 280 12.20 24.86 -5.22
C GLY A 280 13.38 24.84 -6.19
N THR A 281 13.96 23.66 -6.46
CA THR A 281 15.12 23.55 -7.37
C THR A 281 14.75 23.89 -8.81
N LEU A 282 13.51 23.64 -9.24
CA LEU A 282 13.09 23.87 -10.61
C LEU A 282 13.32 25.31 -11.07
N THR A 283 13.03 26.28 -10.19
CA THR A 283 13.06 27.72 -10.52
C THR A 283 14.16 28.48 -9.81
N ARG A 284 15.00 27.81 -9.01
CA ARG A 284 16.00 28.46 -8.14
C ARG A 284 16.97 29.34 -8.91
N ASP A 285 17.55 28.79 -9.97
CA ASP A 285 18.67 29.42 -10.70
C ASP A 285 18.19 30.20 -11.93
N ALA A 286 17.07 29.80 -12.54
CA ALA A 286 16.45 30.46 -13.68
C ALA A 286 14.95 30.07 -13.79
N PRO A 287 14.11 30.88 -14.47
CA PRO A 287 12.73 30.49 -14.78
C PRO A 287 12.65 29.19 -15.57
N ALA A 288 11.66 28.35 -15.28
CA ALA A 288 11.40 27.11 -16.00
C ALA A 288 10.29 27.28 -17.04
N THR A 289 10.26 26.40 -18.06
CA THR A 289 9.19 26.42 -19.07
C THR A 289 7.91 25.78 -18.51
N PRO A 290 6.73 26.12 -19.04
CA PRO A 290 5.47 25.48 -18.64
C PRO A 290 5.50 23.95 -18.72
N GLU A 291 6.19 23.39 -19.71
CA GLU A 291 6.35 21.94 -19.88
C GLU A 291 7.19 21.33 -18.76
N ALA A 292 8.22 22.03 -18.29
CA ALA A 292 9.06 21.56 -17.19
C ALA A 292 8.30 21.58 -15.85
N HIS A 293 7.46 22.60 -15.62
CA HIS A 293 6.53 22.65 -14.49
C HIS A 293 5.55 21.46 -14.52
N ALA A 294 4.88 21.24 -15.66
CA ALA A 294 3.94 20.13 -15.82
C ALA A 294 4.60 18.75 -15.62
N ALA A 295 5.77 18.53 -16.23
CA ALA A 295 6.52 17.28 -16.11
C ALA A 295 6.98 17.02 -14.67
N LEU A 296 7.37 18.07 -13.93
CA LEU A 296 7.75 17.93 -12.53
C LEU A 296 6.56 17.49 -11.69
N VAL A 297 5.41 18.17 -11.79
CA VAL A 297 4.20 17.84 -11.02
C VAL A 297 3.76 16.41 -11.30
N GLU A 298 3.71 16.00 -12.58
CA GLU A 298 3.38 14.63 -12.97
C GLU A 298 4.36 13.62 -12.38
N GLY A 299 5.66 13.89 -12.48
CA GLY A 299 6.71 13.03 -11.93
C GLY A 299 6.60 12.86 -10.42
N MET A 300 6.38 13.96 -9.68
CA MET A 300 6.20 13.92 -8.22
C MET A 300 4.99 13.06 -7.84
N ILE A 301 3.86 13.24 -8.51
CA ILE A 301 2.65 12.43 -8.31
C ILE A 301 2.93 10.95 -8.63
N GLY A 302 3.66 10.67 -9.70
CA GLY A 302 4.11 9.32 -10.05
C GLY A 302 4.95 8.67 -8.94
N ALA A 303 5.93 9.41 -8.39
CA ALA A 303 6.74 8.95 -7.26
C ALA A 303 5.89 8.64 -6.02
N TYR A 304 4.97 9.53 -5.63
CA TYR A 304 4.08 9.26 -4.51
C TYR A 304 3.24 8.01 -4.72
N ARG A 305 2.66 7.81 -5.92
CA ARG A 305 1.90 6.59 -6.26
C ARG A 305 2.73 5.33 -6.08
N GLN A 306 3.97 5.33 -6.55
CA GLN A 306 4.87 4.19 -6.42
C GLN A 306 5.22 3.89 -4.96
N MET A 307 5.55 4.91 -4.17
CA MET A 307 5.84 4.73 -2.73
C MET A 307 4.62 4.22 -1.97
N VAL A 308 3.43 4.76 -2.26
CA VAL A 308 2.16 4.31 -1.65
C VAL A 308 1.91 2.84 -1.98
N ALA A 309 2.01 2.45 -3.25
CA ALA A 309 1.80 1.06 -3.68
C ALA A 309 2.79 0.10 -3.01
N ARG A 310 4.08 0.44 -2.98
CA ARG A 310 5.14 -0.36 -2.35
C ARG A 310 4.89 -0.53 -0.84
N ALA A 311 4.55 0.54 -0.12
CA ALA A 311 4.26 0.45 1.32
C ALA A 311 2.99 -0.35 1.61
N ARG A 312 1.90 -0.14 0.87
CA ARG A 312 0.65 -0.89 1.04
C ARG A 312 0.82 -2.38 0.76
N ALA A 313 1.64 -2.76 -0.22
CA ALA A 313 2.00 -4.15 -0.49
C ALA A 313 2.70 -4.83 0.71
N HIS A 314 3.31 -4.05 1.61
CA HIS A 314 3.93 -4.51 2.85
C HIS A 314 3.04 -4.33 4.09
N GLY A 315 1.76 -3.99 3.91
CA GLY A 315 0.81 -3.77 5.01
C GLY A 315 1.10 -2.50 5.83
N ILE A 316 1.87 -1.56 5.27
CA ILE A 316 2.19 -0.28 5.91
C ILE A 316 1.12 0.74 5.53
N LYS A 317 0.52 1.36 6.54
CA LYS A 317 -0.44 2.47 6.35
C LYS A 317 0.31 3.73 5.93
N VAL A 318 -0.07 4.35 4.81
CA VAL A 318 0.63 5.50 4.24
C VAL A 318 -0.16 6.78 4.42
N ILE A 319 0.46 7.76 5.07
CA ILE A 319 -0.10 9.07 5.38
C ILE A 319 0.65 10.10 4.53
N GLY A 320 -0.08 10.88 3.74
CA GLY A 320 0.49 11.99 2.99
C GLY A 320 0.53 13.25 3.85
N ALA A 321 1.64 13.98 3.82
CA ALA A 321 1.71 15.31 4.42
C ALA A 321 1.86 16.37 3.32
N THR A 322 1.01 17.39 3.35
CA THR A 322 1.05 18.46 2.34
C THR A 322 2.33 19.28 2.48
N ILE A 323 2.95 19.65 1.35
CA ILE A 323 4.14 20.50 1.27
C ILE A 323 3.81 21.89 1.88
N THR A 324 4.59 22.36 2.84
CA THR A 324 4.37 23.65 3.50
C THR A 324 4.55 24.83 2.55
N PRO A 325 3.99 26.01 2.84
CA PRO A 325 4.27 27.20 2.06
C PRO A 325 5.74 27.59 2.19
N TYR A 326 6.36 28.02 1.10
CA TYR A 326 7.74 28.53 1.10
C TYR A 326 7.88 29.78 0.23
N GLY A 327 6.76 30.48 -0.03
CA GLY A 327 6.68 31.75 -0.78
C GLY A 327 7.55 32.89 -0.21
N GLY A 328 8.04 32.74 1.02
CA GLY A 328 8.98 33.66 1.65
C GLY A 328 10.45 33.30 1.45
N SER A 329 10.75 32.15 0.84
CA SER A 329 12.10 31.62 0.74
C SER A 329 12.99 32.51 -0.12
N GLY A 330 13.97 33.13 0.52
CA GLY A 330 15.05 33.84 -0.15
C GLY A 330 16.08 32.91 -0.82
N TYR A 331 15.97 31.59 -0.66
CA TYR A 331 16.84 30.62 -1.31
C TYR A 331 16.25 30.08 -2.61
N TYR A 332 14.94 29.80 -2.63
CA TYR A 332 14.26 29.23 -3.81
C TYR A 332 13.57 30.26 -4.71
N HIS A 333 13.31 31.47 -4.19
CA HIS A 333 12.67 32.55 -4.94
C HIS A 333 11.38 32.12 -5.68
N PRO A 334 10.43 31.42 -5.02
CA PRO A 334 9.25 30.90 -5.69
C PRO A 334 8.37 32.01 -6.27
N ASP A 335 8.00 31.86 -7.53
CA ASP A 335 7.05 32.72 -8.21
C ASP A 335 5.61 32.15 -8.13
N ALA A 336 4.69 32.81 -8.81
CA ALA A 336 3.28 32.41 -8.83
C ALA A 336 3.06 31.04 -9.50
N GLN A 337 3.87 30.67 -10.49
CA GLN A 337 3.74 29.37 -11.16
C GLN A 337 4.25 28.24 -10.26
N ASN A 338 5.37 28.47 -9.58
CA ASN A 338 5.92 27.54 -8.61
C ASN A 338 4.96 27.29 -7.42
N GLU A 339 4.27 28.32 -6.94
CA GLU A 339 3.19 28.17 -5.95
C GLU A 339 1.99 27.40 -6.52
N ALA A 340 1.63 27.61 -7.79
CA ALA A 340 0.56 26.86 -8.44
C ALA A 340 0.87 25.36 -8.52
N ASP A 341 2.12 25.00 -8.82
CA ASP A 341 2.57 23.60 -8.83
C ASP A 341 2.50 22.97 -7.43
N ARG A 342 2.98 23.69 -6.41
CA ARG A 342 2.86 23.26 -5.00
C ARG A 342 1.40 23.01 -4.63
N ALA A 343 0.51 23.93 -5.00
CA ALA A 343 -0.93 23.80 -4.75
C ALA A 343 -1.53 22.59 -5.50
N ALA A 344 -1.11 22.33 -6.75
CA ALA A 344 -1.55 21.18 -7.53
C ALA A 344 -1.11 19.84 -6.88
N VAL A 345 0.15 19.75 -6.46
CA VAL A 345 0.65 18.57 -5.72
C VAL A 345 -0.09 18.38 -4.41
N ASN A 346 -0.30 19.45 -3.64
CA ASN A 346 -1.04 19.39 -2.38
C ASN A 346 -2.53 19.01 -2.58
N ALA A 347 -3.16 19.48 -3.65
CA ALA A 347 -4.52 19.08 -4.00
C ALA A 347 -4.59 17.56 -4.28
N TRP A 348 -3.59 17.02 -4.99
CA TRP A 348 -3.47 15.58 -5.19
C TRP A 348 -3.27 14.83 -3.87
N ILE A 349 -2.38 15.29 -2.99
CA ILE A 349 -2.16 14.69 -1.65
C ILE A 349 -3.47 14.65 -0.85
N ARG A 350 -4.27 15.72 -0.88
CA ARG A 350 -5.55 15.81 -0.15
C ARG A 350 -6.68 14.96 -0.75
N THR A 351 -6.55 14.54 -2.01
CA THR A 351 -7.60 13.79 -2.69
C THR A 351 -7.78 12.42 -2.03
N PRO A 352 -8.99 12.07 -1.56
CA PRO A 352 -9.24 10.78 -0.91
C PRO A 352 -8.82 9.59 -1.78
N GLY A 353 -8.23 8.58 -1.15
CA GLY A 353 -7.78 7.34 -1.81
C GLY A 353 -6.31 7.33 -2.22
N ASN A 354 -5.71 8.50 -2.49
CA ASN A 354 -4.27 8.61 -2.80
C ASN A 354 -3.39 8.21 -1.60
N PHE A 355 -3.83 8.57 -0.39
CA PHE A 355 -3.23 8.15 0.88
C PHE A 355 -4.30 7.57 1.82
N ASP A 356 -3.87 6.83 2.85
CA ASP A 356 -4.75 6.27 3.89
C ASP A 356 -5.14 7.31 4.96
N GLY A 357 -4.51 8.47 4.91
CA GLY A 357 -4.76 9.63 5.76
C GLY A 357 -3.90 10.81 5.29
N VAL A 358 -4.26 12.02 5.72
CA VAL A 358 -3.55 13.24 5.35
C VAL A 358 -3.25 14.09 6.59
N ILE A 359 -2.03 14.63 6.67
CA ILE A 359 -1.65 15.68 7.61
C ILE A 359 -1.49 16.97 6.81
N ASP A 360 -2.33 17.96 7.09
CA ASP A 360 -2.34 19.23 6.35
C ASP A 360 -1.37 20.26 6.96
N PHE A 361 -0.08 20.03 6.78
CA PHE A 361 0.95 20.99 7.21
C PHE A 361 0.89 22.33 6.46
N ASP A 362 0.34 22.36 5.24
CA ASP A 362 0.12 23.61 4.53
C ASP A 362 -0.86 24.52 5.29
N ALA A 363 -2.01 23.96 5.69
CA ALA A 363 -2.97 24.68 6.51
C ALA A 363 -2.44 25.02 7.91
N ALA A 364 -1.68 24.12 8.53
CA ALA A 364 -1.15 24.33 9.88
C ALA A 364 -0.06 25.42 9.94
N MET A 365 0.70 25.60 8.86
CA MET A 365 1.89 26.45 8.86
C MET A 365 1.72 27.79 8.17
N ARG A 366 0.73 27.94 7.28
CA ARG A 366 0.56 29.16 6.48
C ARG A 366 0.12 30.37 7.29
N ASP A 367 0.59 31.54 6.89
CA ASP A 367 0.07 32.82 7.36
C ASP A 367 -1.36 33.05 6.78
N PRO A 368 -2.41 33.21 7.59
CA PRO A 368 -3.75 33.48 7.09
C PRO A 368 -3.85 34.76 6.25
N ALA A 369 -2.99 35.76 6.50
CA ALA A 369 -2.94 37.01 5.75
C ALA A 369 -2.07 36.91 4.48
N ALA A 370 -1.20 35.91 4.39
CA ALA A 370 -0.35 35.65 3.23
C ALA A 370 -0.17 34.13 3.02
N PRO A 371 -1.18 33.42 2.48
CA PRO A 371 -1.24 31.95 2.49
C PRO A 371 -0.09 31.21 1.80
N THR A 372 0.69 31.90 0.96
CA THR A 372 1.87 31.34 0.30
C THR A 372 3.11 31.37 1.19
N LYS A 373 3.05 32.01 2.37
CA LYS A 373 4.16 32.15 3.32
C LYS A 373 3.87 31.41 4.62
N LEU A 374 4.93 31.02 5.32
CA LEU A 374 4.83 30.55 6.70
C LEU A 374 4.34 31.69 7.60
N LEU A 375 3.54 31.35 8.61
CA LEU A 375 3.19 32.28 9.67
C LEU A 375 4.48 32.79 10.33
N LYS A 376 4.61 34.11 10.52
CA LYS A 376 5.83 34.74 11.05
C LYS A 376 6.38 34.10 12.33
N ALA A 377 5.52 33.65 13.25
CA ALA A 377 5.94 33.00 14.49
C ALA A 377 6.55 31.60 14.26
N TYR A 378 6.15 30.94 13.17
CA TYR A 378 6.60 29.61 12.77
C TYR A 378 7.74 29.65 11.77
N ASP A 379 8.09 30.83 11.26
CA ASP A 379 9.09 31.00 10.21
C ASP A 379 10.48 31.27 10.80
N ASN A 380 11.51 30.68 10.19
CA ASN A 380 12.91 30.95 10.46
C ASN A 380 13.60 31.70 9.29
N ASP A 381 13.39 31.27 8.06
CA ASP A 381 14.11 31.75 6.86
C ASP A 381 13.26 31.77 5.56
N GLY A 382 11.93 31.69 5.69
CA GLY A 382 10.97 31.61 4.60
C GLY A 382 10.76 30.20 4.03
N LEU A 383 11.43 29.18 4.59
CA LEU A 383 11.34 27.78 4.18
C LEU A 383 11.26 26.84 5.40
N HIS A 384 12.17 27.00 6.35
CA HIS A 384 12.29 26.12 7.50
C HIS A 384 11.49 26.65 8.71
N PRO A 385 10.84 25.74 9.46
CA PRO A 385 10.17 26.12 10.69
C PRO A 385 11.12 26.62 11.78
N SER A 386 10.66 27.60 12.56
CA SER A 386 11.22 27.90 13.88
C SER A 386 10.91 26.76 14.86
N VAL A 387 11.47 26.78 16.07
CA VAL A 387 11.11 25.81 17.13
C VAL A 387 9.60 25.82 17.44
N ALA A 388 8.97 27.00 17.41
CA ALA A 388 7.51 27.11 17.56
C ALA A 388 6.76 26.50 16.37
N GLY A 389 7.28 26.69 15.14
CA GLY A 389 6.74 26.05 13.95
C GLY A 389 6.85 24.53 13.99
N TYR A 390 7.97 23.97 14.45
CA TYR A 390 8.12 22.53 14.65
C TYR A 390 7.17 21.97 15.70
N GLN A 391 6.91 22.71 16.78
CA GLN A 391 5.89 22.32 17.75
C GLN A 391 4.49 22.35 17.11
N ALA A 392 4.16 23.39 16.34
CA ALA A 392 2.88 23.49 15.63
C ALA A 392 2.67 22.34 14.64
N MET A 393 3.70 21.95 13.88
CA MET A 393 3.66 20.77 13.02
C MET A 393 3.37 19.50 13.83
N ALA A 394 4.09 19.30 14.94
CA ALA A 394 3.88 18.15 15.79
C ALA A 394 2.43 18.09 16.31
N ASP A 395 1.86 19.22 16.72
CA ASP A 395 0.49 19.33 17.23
C ASP A 395 -0.57 19.10 16.16
N ALA A 396 -0.30 19.49 14.91
CA ALA A 396 -1.19 19.29 13.77
C ALA A 396 -1.39 17.82 13.38
N VAL A 397 -0.50 16.91 13.80
CA VAL A 397 -0.65 15.48 13.51
C VAL A 397 -1.84 14.90 14.29
N PRO A 398 -2.90 14.42 13.63
CA PRO A 398 -3.99 13.74 14.32
C PRO A 398 -3.54 12.35 14.74
N LEU A 399 -3.41 12.10 16.05
CA LEU A 399 -2.89 10.83 16.56
C LEU A 399 -3.77 9.62 16.16
N SER A 400 -5.05 9.85 15.86
CA SER A 400 -5.96 8.82 15.32
C SER A 400 -5.49 8.23 13.99
N LEU A 401 -4.67 8.95 13.22
CA LEU A 401 -4.04 8.42 12.00
C LEU A 401 -3.01 7.33 12.32
N LEU A 402 -2.41 7.35 13.51
CA LEU A 402 -1.35 6.45 13.96
C LEU A 402 -1.86 5.34 14.89
N SER A 403 -3.10 5.44 15.37
CA SER A 403 -3.72 4.41 16.20
C SER A 403 -4.03 3.15 15.39
N ALA A 404 -3.27 2.09 15.65
CA ALA A 404 -3.76 0.73 15.49
C ALA A 404 -4.69 0.43 16.69
N ARG A 405 -5.88 -0.12 16.48
CA ARG A 405 -6.71 -0.57 17.61
C ARG A 405 -6.01 -1.72 18.34
N VAL A 406 -5.55 -1.45 19.55
CA VAL A 406 -5.13 -2.47 20.53
C VAL A 406 -6.30 -2.69 21.48
N THR A 407 -6.84 -3.92 21.55
CA THR A 407 -7.60 -4.37 22.72
C THR A 407 -6.92 -5.59 23.33
N ASP A 408 -6.79 -5.58 24.66
CA ASP A 408 -6.14 -6.60 25.47
C ASP A 408 -6.62 -8.02 25.17
N LYS A 409 -5.73 -8.82 24.57
CA LYS A 409 -5.54 -10.29 24.77
C LYS A 409 -4.48 -10.90 23.85
N GLY A 410 -3.42 -10.17 23.50
CA GLY A 410 -2.29 -10.72 22.72
C GLY A 410 -2.66 -11.26 21.32
N LYS A 411 -3.89 -11.01 20.85
CA LYS A 411 -4.32 -11.16 19.47
C LYS A 411 -4.82 -9.79 19.04
N VAL A 412 -4.33 -9.32 17.90
CA VAL A 412 -4.85 -8.12 17.24
C VAL A 412 -6.33 -8.37 16.97
N ALA A 413 -7.21 -7.83 17.82
CA ALA A 413 -8.63 -7.79 17.53
C ALA A 413 -8.91 -6.50 16.76
N ALA A 414 -9.56 -6.68 15.62
CA ALA A 414 -9.86 -5.66 14.63
C ALA A 414 -10.60 -4.45 15.23
N ALA A 415 -10.55 -3.34 14.48
CA ALA A 415 -11.59 -2.32 14.49
C ALA A 415 -12.99 -2.94 14.47
N PRO A 416 -14.06 -2.24 14.92
CA PRO A 416 -15.38 -2.87 14.94
C PRO A 416 -15.58 -3.22 13.49
N SER A 417 -15.51 -4.50 13.15
CA SER A 417 -15.33 -4.85 11.77
C SER A 417 -16.63 -4.37 11.14
N THR A 418 -16.58 -3.27 10.39
CA THR A 418 -17.44 -3.18 9.23
C THR A 418 -17.11 -4.48 8.53
N PRO A 419 -18.03 -5.45 8.51
CA PRO A 419 -17.70 -6.78 8.01
C PRO A 419 -17.02 -6.60 6.66
N ALA A 420 -15.90 -7.29 6.44
CA ALA A 420 -15.17 -7.18 5.18
C ALA A 420 -16.18 -7.24 4.02
N PRO A 421 -16.22 -6.23 3.13
CA PRO A 421 -17.25 -6.18 2.09
C PRO A 421 -17.23 -7.51 1.35
N MET A 422 -18.39 -8.13 1.20
CA MET A 422 -18.47 -9.44 0.58
C MET A 422 -18.70 -9.24 -0.92
N ILE A 423 -18.07 -10.05 -1.76
CA ILE A 423 -18.34 -10.05 -3.21
C ILE A 423 -18.50 -11.48 -3.71
N ALA A 424 -19.58 -11.71 -4.47
CA ALA A 424 -19.83 -12.95 -5.18
C ALA A 424 -19.50 -12.77 -6.66
N PHE A 425 -18.62 -13.62 -7.20
CA PHE A 425 -18.34 -13.66 -8.63
C PHE A 425 -19.46 -14.43 -9.35
N THR A 426 -20.07 -13.81 -10.35
CA THR A 426 -21.07 -14.43 -11.21
C THR A 426 -20.64 -14.30 -12.66
N PHE A 427 -20.74 -15.38 -13.43
CA PHE A 427 -20.34 -15.40 -14.84
C PHE A 427 -21.54 -15.72 -15.71
N ASP A 428 -21.93 -14.78 -16.56
CA ASP A 428 -22.98 -14.97 -17.55
C ASP A 428 -22.39 -15.58 -18.83
N ASP A 429 -23.29 -16.05 -19.70
CA ASP A 429 -22.98 -16.61 -21.03
C ASP A 429 -22.14 -17.90 -21.06
N LEU A 430 -22.33 -18.80 -20.09
CA LEU A 430 -21.83 -20.16 -20.24
C LEU A 430 -22.61 -20.86 -21.37
N THR A 431 -21.97 -21.58 -22.29
CA THR A 431 -20.56 -22.01 -22.32
C THR A 431 -19.67 -21.18 -23.25
N ALA A 432 -20.19 -20.13 -23.89
CA ALA A 432 -19.50 -19.35 -24.90
C ALA A 432 -19.97 -17.90 -24.93
N HIS A 433 -19.02 -16.98 -24.76
CA HIS A 433 -19.24 -15.53 -24.83
C HIS A 433 -18.24 -14.87 -25.79
N ALA A 434 -18.72 -13.94 -26.62
CA ALA A 434 -17.95 -13.16 -27.60
C ALA A 434 -17.15 -13.99 -28.63
N PRO A 435 -16.56 -13.38 -29.68
CA PRO A 435 -15.72 -14.09 -30.64
C PRO A 435 -14.47 -14.71 -29.99
N LEU A 436 -14.03 -15.86 -30.51
CA LEU A 436 -12.87 -16.59 -30.01
C LEU A 436 -11.57 -16.01 -30.61
N PRO A 437 -10.57 -15.59 -29.81
CA PRO A 437 -9.27 -15.19 -30.35
C PRO A 437 -8.53 -16.37 -31.00
N GLN A 438 -7.65 -16.07 -31.96
CA GLN A 438 -6.85 -17.10 -32.63
C GLN A 438 -6.00 -17.89 -31.61
N GLY A 439 -6.07 -19.23 -31.67
CA GLY A 439 -5.32 -20.12 -30.76
C GLY A 439 -5.98 -20.37 -29.40
N TYR A 440 -7.13 -19.75 -29.12
CA TYR A 440 -7.89 -19.99 -27.90
C TYR A 440 -8.94 -21.09 -28.13
N THR A 441 -9.39 -21.71 -27.03
CA THR A 441 -10.56 -22.61 -27.02
C THR A 441 -11.50 -22.18 -25.90
N ARG A 442 -12.81 -22.44 -26.04
CA ARG A 442 -13.81 -22.16 -24.98
C ARG A 442 -13.44 -22.88 -23.67
N VAL A 443 -12.97 -24.11 -23.80
CA VAL A 443 -12.49 -24.91 -22.68
C VAL A 443 -11.29 -24.26 -22.00
N GLY A 444 -10.29 -23.80 -22.77
CA GLY A 444 -9.11 -23.14 -22.21
C GLY A 444 -9.41 -21.81 -21.52
N ILE A 445 -10.35 -21.02 -22.05
CA ILE A 445 -10.84 -19.79 -21.41
C ILE A 445 -11.46 -20.12 -20.04
N ALA A 446 -12.36 -21.11 -20.01
CA ALA A 446 -12.98 -21.55 -18.77
C ALA A 446 -11.96 -22.09 -17.76
N GLU A 447 -10.96 -22.86 -18.21
CA GLU A 447 -9.89 -23.38 -17.36
C GLU A 447 -9.03 -22.27 -16.74
N GLN A 448 -8.72 -21.21 -17.49
CA GLN A 448 -8.00 -20.05 -16.95
C GLN A 448 -8.80 -19.33 -15.86
N ILE A 449 -10.09 -19.08 -16.10
CA ILE A 449 -10.98 -18.47 -15.10
C ILE A 449 -11.10 -19.36 -13.87
N ILE A 450 -11.34 -20.67 -14.05
CA ILE A 450 -11.42 -21.66 -12.96
C ILE A 450 -10.12 -21.69 -12.15
N ALA A 451 -8.96 -21.69 -12.83
CA ALA A 451 -7.66 -21.70 -12.17
C ALA A 451 -7.45 -20.43 -11.34
N ALA A 452 -7.80 -19.26 -11.89
CA ALA A 452 -7.71 -17.99 -11.19
C ALA A 452 -8.65 -17.96 -9.96
N LEU A 453 -9.91 -18.38 -10.11
CA LEU A 453 -10.88 -18.49 -9.01
C LEU A 453 -10.37 -19.43 -7.91
N LYS A 454 -9.85 -20.60 -8.29
CA LYS A 454 -9.29 -21.59 -7.36
C LYS A 454 -8.08 -21.03 -6.60
N ALA A 455 -7.13 -20.41 -7.31
CA ALA A 455 -5.98 -19.74 -6.69
C ALA A 455 -6.41 -18.57 -5.78
N GLY A 456 -7.50 -17.91 -6.15
CA GLY A 456 -8.14 -16.85 -5.39
C GLY A 456 -8.97 -17.33 -4.20
N GLY A 457 -9.25 -18.63 -4.06
CA GLY A 457 -10.24 -19.11 -3.10
C GLY A 457 -11.60 -18.42 -3.27
N ALA A 458 -11.98 -18.10 -4.50
CA ALA A 458 -13.17 -17.33 -4.84
C ALA A 458 -14.28 -18.26 -5.34
N PRO A 459 -15.34 -18.51 -4.55
CA PRO A 459 -16.52 -19.21 -5.05
C PRO A 459 -17.18 -18.41 -6.17
N ALA A 460 -17.78 -19.12 -7.12
CA ALA A 460 -18.51 -18.50 -8.21
C ALA A 460 -19.68 -19.38 -8.68
N ILE A 461 -20.60 -18.74 -9.39
CA ILE A 461 -21.69 -19.39 -10.14
C ILE A 461 -21.60 -18.97 -11.62
N GLY A 462 -21.88 -19.90 -12.52
CA GLY A 462 -21.98 -19.63 -13.96
C GLY A 462 -23.41 -19.79 -14.45
N PHE A 463 -23.90 -18.87 -15.28
CA PHE A 463 -25.26 -18.84 -15.81
C PHE A 463 -25.28 -19.34 -17.26
N LEU A 464 -26.05 -20.39 -17.53
CA LEU A 464 -26.06 -21.14 -18.78
C LEU A 464 -27.06 -20.61 -19.80
N ASN A 465 -26.60 -20.45 -21.05
CA ASN A 465 -27.41 -20.45 -22.26
C ASN A 465 -27.24 -21.76 -23.03
N GLY A 466 -28.21 -22.67 -22.90
CA GLY A 466 -28.12 -24.01 -23.49
C GLY A 466 -28.00 -24.03 -25.02
N ILE A 467 -28.43 -22.97 -25.71
CA ILE A 467 -28.27 -22.88 -27.17
C ILE A 467 -26.80 -22.95 -27.61
N GLN A 468 -25.87 -22.52 -26.76
CA GLN A 468 -24.43 -22.56 -27.09
C GLN A 468 -23.89 -23.98 -27.22
N LEU A 469 -24.56 -24.98 -26.63
CA LEU A 469 -24.21 -26.39 -26.85
C LEU A 469 -24.60 -26.87 -28.26
N THR A 470 -25.53 -26.19 -28.92
CA THR A 470 -25.87 -26.42 -30.33
C THR A 470 -25.01 -25.58 -31.26
N ASN A 471 -24.82 -24.30 -30.95
CA ASN A 471 -24.06 -23.38 -31.80
C ASN A 471 -22.55 -23.66 -31.76
N GLU A 472 -22.03 -24.03 -30.60
CA GLU A 472 -20.62 -24.36 -30.39
C GLU A 472 -20.47 -25.68 -29.60
N PRO A 473 -20.72 -26.86 -30.22
CA PRO A 473 -20.69 -28.14 -29.51
C PRO A 473 -19.37 -28.43 -28.80
N ALA A 474 -18.25 -27.90 -29.30
CA ALA A 474 -16.92 -28.02 -28.68
C ALA A 474 -16.81 -27.33 -27.30
N SER A 475 -17.74 -26.45 -26.95
CA SER A 475 -17.80 -25.78 -25.65
C SER A 475 -18.44 -26.64 -24.55
N ALA A 476 -19.10 -27.76 -24.89
CA ALA A 476 -19.78 -28.62 -23.91
C ALA A 476 -18.93 -29.04 -22.69
N PRO A 477 -17.63 -29.37 -22.83
CA PRO A 477 -16.79 -29.73 -21.67
C PRO A 477 -16.59 -28.60 -20.64
N VAL A 478 -16.90 -27.35 -20.99
CA VAL A 478 -16.86 -26.21 -20.04
C VAL A 478 -17.74 -26.50 -18.83
N LEU A 479 -18.95 -27.04 -19.03
CA LEU A 479 -19.89 -27.31 -17.93
C LEU A 479 -19.35 -28.37 -16.98
N ASP A 480 -18.77 -29.44 -17.52
CA ASP A 480 -18.26 -30.55 -16.71
C ASP A 480 -17.01 -30.11 -15.93
N LYS A 481 -16.14 -29.29 -16.52
CA LYS A 481 -14.97 -28.71 -15.83
C LYS A 481 -15.38 -27.70 -14.76
N TRP A 482 -16.37 -26.85 -15.04
CA TRP A 482 -16.92 -25.88 -14.10
C TRP A 482 -17.46 -26.58 -12.84
N ARG A 483 -18.22 -27.66 -13.04
CA ARG A 483 -18.74 -28.48 -11.93
C ARG A 483 -17.65 -29.28 -11.21
N ALA A 484 -16.68 -29.84 -11.94
CA ALA A 484 -15.54 -30.53 -11.33
C ALA A 484 -14.70 -29.61 -10.45
N ALA A 485 -14.67 -28.30 -10.73
CA ALA A 485 -14.06 -27.29 -9.88
C ALA A 485 -14.91 -26.88 -8.66
N GLY A 486 -16.12 -27.44 -8.51
CA GLY A 486 -17.05 -27.13 -7.43
C GLY A 486 -17.88 -25.86 -7.63
N LEU A 487 -17.84 -25.23 -8.82
CA LEU A 487 -18.53 -23.97 -9.10
C LEU A 487 -19.98 -24.20 -9.53
N ALA A 488 -20.94 -23.48 -8.96
CA ALA A 488 -22.37 -23.67 -9.19
C ALA A 488 -22.79 -23.31 -10.63
N LEU A 489 -23.94 -23.82 -11.07
CA LEU A 489 -24.58 -23.44 -12.32
C LEU A 489 -25.97 -22.84 -12.05
N GLY A 490 -26.33 -21.81 -12.81
CA GLY A 490 -27.66 -21.20 -12.84
C GLY A 490 -28.21 -21.12 -14.26
N ASN A 491 -29.46 -20.72 -14.38
CA ASN A 491 -30.18 -20.58 -15.64
C ASN A 491 -30.07 -19.13 -16.16
N HIS A 492 -29.71 -18.96 -17.44
CA HIS A 492 -29.66 -17.66 -18.11
C HIS A 492 -30.63 -17.57 -19.29
N GLY A 493 -31.64 -18.45 -19.35
CA GLY A 493 -32.50 -18.63 -20.52
C GLY A 493 -31.77 -19.38 -21.64
N TRP A 494 -32.51 -20.17 -22.42
CA TRP A 494 -31.92 -21.04 -23.42
C TRP A 494 -31.13 -20.29 -24.49
N SER A 495 -31.69 -19.20 -25.01
CA SER A 495 -31.21 -18.46 -26.19
C SER A 495 -30.61 -17.09 -25.89
N HIS A 496 -30.50 -16.70 -24.61
CA HIS A 496 -30.10 -15.35 -24.20
C HIS A 496 -31.06 -14.25 -24.74
N ALA A 497 -32.36 -14.55 -24.82
CA ALA A 497 -33.36 -13.60 -25.32
C ALA A 497 -33.71 -12.53 -24.26
N ASN A 498 -33.92 -11.29 -24.71
CA ASN A 498 -34.40 -10.21 -23.87
C ASN A 498 -35.88 -10.45 -23.51
N LEU A 499 -36.23 -10.38 -22.22
CA LEU A 499 -37.60 -10.63 -21.76
C LEU A 499 -38.66 -9.76 -22.46
N ASN A 500 -38.29 -8.53 -22.84
CA ASN A 500 -39.22 -7.61 -23.50
C ASN A 500 -39.65 -8.11 -24.89
N ASP A 501 -38.85 -8.95 -25.53
CA ASP A 501 -39.10 -9.49 -26.87
C ASP A 501 -39.82 -10.84 -26.84
N LEU A 502 -40.05 -11.40 -25.66
CA LEU A 502 -40.73 -12.67 -25.47
C LEU A 502 -42.18 -12.44 -25.02
N THR A 503 -43.04 -13.41 -25.27
CA THR A 503 -44.29 -13.60 -24.51
C THR A 503 -43.99 -14.33 -23.18
N ASP A 504 -44.91 -14.29 -22.22
CA ASP A 504 -44.75 -14.98 -20.94
C ASP A 504 -44.58 -16.51 -21.11
N GLN A 505 -45.25 -17.10 -22.13
CA GLN A 505 -45.10 -18.52 -22.47
C GLN A 505 -43.73 -18.82 -23.09
N GLN A 506 -43.22 -17.94 -23.97
CA GLN A 506 -41.88 -18.11 -24.55
C GLN A 506 -40.79 -17.95 -23.49
N PHE A 507 -40.96 -17.01 -22.55
CA PHE A 507 -40.06 -16.89 -21.40
C PHE A 507 -40.03 -18.17 -20.55
N LEU A 508 -41.19 -18.77 -20.27
CA LEU A 508 -41.25 -20.04 -19.55
C LEU A 508 -40.52 -21.15 -20.30
N ALA A 509 -40.72 -21.24 -21.63
CA ALA A 509 -40.02 -22.22 -22.47
C ALA A 509 -38.49 -22.02 -22.46
N GLU A 510 -38.01 -20.78 -22.41
CA GLU A 510 -36.58 -20.48 -22.29
C GLU A 510 -35.97 -21.04 -20.99
N LEU A 511 -36.70 -20.96 -19.88
CA LEU A 511 -36.29 -21.56 -18.62
C LEU A 511 -36.26 -23.08 -18.72
N GLU A 512 -37.41 -23.67 -19.07
CA GLU A 512 -37.67 -25.11 -19.08
C GLU A 512 -36.71 -25.88 -19.98
N LYS A 513 -36.31 -25.29 -21.10
CA LYS A 513 -35.39 -25.93 -22.04
C LYS A 513 -33.97 -26.06 -21.50
N ASN A 514 -33.54 -25.20 -20.57
CA ASN A 514 -32.25 -25.31 -19.88
C ASN A 514 -32.27 -26.29 -18.70
N GLU A 515 -33.42 -26.53 -18.08
CA GLU A 515 -33.54 -27.30 -16.82
C GLU A 515 -32.96 -28.72 -16.90
N PRO A 516 -33.15 -29.51 -17.98
CA PRO A 516 -32.55 -30.85 -18.07
C PRO A 516 -31.02 -30.83 -18.00
N ILE A 517 -30.38 -29.83 -18.64
CA ILE A 517 -28.91 -29.72 -18.66
C ILE A 517 -28.39 -29.33 -17.28
N LEU A 518 -29.05 -28.37 -16.63
CA LEU A 518 -28.71 -27.91 -15.29
C LEU A 518 -28.91 -29.03 -14.26
N LYS A 519 -30.07 -29.69 -14.28
CA LYS A 519 -30.41 -30.79 -13.38
C LYS A 519 -29.42 -31.95 -13.48
N ALA A 520 -29.00 -32.31 -14.70
CA ALA A 520 -28.02 -33.38 -14.91
C ALA A 520 -26.64 -33.08 -14.28
N ARG A 521 -26.32 -31.80 -14.02
CA ARG A 521 -25.00 -31.32 -13.56
C ARG A 521 -25.02 -30.66 -12.19
N ALA A 522 -26.20 -30.48 -11.61
CA ALA A 522 -26.41 -29.80 -10.33
C ALA A 522 -25.67 -30.49 -9.18
N GLY A 523 -25.63 -31.83 -9.15
CA GLY A 523 -25.14 -32.56 -7.98
C GLY A 523 -25.93 -32.14 -6.74
N THR A 524 -25.23 -31.66 -5.71
CA THR A 524 -25.84 -31.11 -4.48
C THR A 524 -26.06 -29.59 -4.52
N SER A 525 -25.61 -28.90 -5.58
CA SER A 525 -25.81 -27.46 -5.72
C SER A 525 -27.22 -27.15 -6.19
N ASP A 526 -27.83 -26.12 -5.62
CA ASP A 526 -29.13 -25.64 -6.09
C ASP A 526 -28.94 -24.81 -7.37
N TRP A 527 -29.51 -25.31 -8.47
CA TRP A 527 -29.41 -24.68 -9.79
C TRP A 527 -30.57 -23.72 -10.10
N HIS A 528 -31.54 -23.59 -9.21
CA HIS A 528 -32.67 -22.65 -9.35
C HIS A 528 -32.25 -21.20 -9.02
N TRP A 529 -31.16 -20.76 -9.64
CA TRP A 529 -30.74 -19.36 -9.71
C TRP A 529 -30.98 -18.89 -11.14
N PHE A 530 -31.64 -17.75 -11.30
CA PHE A 530 -31.95 -17.18 -12.60
C PHE A 530 -31.38 -15.77 -12.72
N ARG A 531 -30.65 -15.51 -13.80
CA ARG A 531 -30.20 -14.18 -14.19
C ARG A 531 -30.92 -13.81 -15.49
N TYR A 532 -31.60 -12.66 -15.52
CA TYR A 532 -32.25 -12.17 -16.73
C TYR A 532 -31.19 -11.75 -17.75
N PRO A 533 -31.24 -12.22 -19.01
CA PRO A 533 -30.45 -11.63 -20.09
C PRO A 533 -30.66 -10.12 -20.15
N PHE A 534 -29.57 -9.38 -20.31
CA PHE A 534 -29.54 -7.92 -20.34
C PHE A 534 -30.08 -7.23 -19.07
N LEU A 535 -30.22 -7.98 -17.95
CA LEU A 535 -30.87 -7.52 -16.72
C LEU A 535 -32.31 -6.99 -16.97
N SER A 536 -32.96 -7.46 -18.03
CA SER A 536 -34.25 -6.99 -18.49
C SER A 536 -35.38 -7.70 -17.72
N GLU A 537 -35.99 -6.98 -16.78
CA GLU A 537 -37.08 -7.49 -15.94
C GLU A 537 -38.46 -6.96 -16.35
N ALA A 538 -38.65 -6.50 -17.59
CA ALA A 538 -39.88 -5.84 -18.02
C ALA A 538 -40.23 -4.60 -17.17
N SER A 539 -39.23 -3.79 -16.81
CA SER A 539 -39.38 -2.63 -15.91
C SER A 539 -40.39 -1.57 -16.39
N ALA A 540 -40.69 -1.52 -17.69
CA ALA A 540 -41.70 -0.62 -18.27
C ALA A 540 -43.15 -1.10 -18.05
N ASP A 541 -43.36 -2.38 -17.67
CA ASP A 541 -44.66 -2.97 -17.36
C ASP A 541 -44.60 -3.63 -15.97
N PRO A 542 -44.91 -2.88 -14.90
CA PRO A 542 -44.83 -3.38 -13.52
C PRO A 542 -45.71 -4.60 -13.25
N GLU A 543 -46.87 -4.72 -13.92
CA GLU A 543 -47.76 -5.86 -13.76
C GLU A 543 -47.15 -7.10 -14.38
N ARG A 544 -46.59 -6.99 -15.58
CA ARG A 544 -45.87 -8.07 -16.23
C ARG A 544 -44.62 -8.47 -15.45
N ARG A 545 -43.83 -7.51 -14.96
CA ARG A 545 -42.70 -7.78 -14.06
C ARG A 545 -43.13 -8.61 -12.85
N ALA A 546 -44.23 -8.25 -12.20
CA ALA A 546 -44.76 -9.01 -11.07
C ALA A 546 -45.25 -10.42 -11.46
N ARG A 547 -45.92 -10.57 -12.62
CA ARG A 547 -46.34 -11.88 -13.15
C ARG A 547 -45.16 -12.80 -13.45
N ILE A 548 -44.14 -12.30 -14.15
CA ILE A 548 -42.92 -13.05 -14.48
C ILE A 548 -42.19 -13.50 -13.21
N ARG A 549 -42.06 -12.62 -12.21
CA ARG A 549 -41.45 -12.97 -10.92
C ARG A 549 -42.25 -14.04 -10.17
N LYS A 550 -43.58 -14.01 -10.22
CA LYS A 550 -44.43 -15.10 -9.69
C LYS A 550 -44.22 -16.43 -10.44
N LEU A 551 -44.04 -16.42 -11.76
CA LEU A 551 -43.71 -17.62 -12.53
C LEU A 551 -42.38 -18.22 -12.08
N LEU A 552 -41.35 -17.39 -11.89
CA LEU A 552 -40.06 -17.82 -11.36
C LEU A 552 -40.20 -18.45 -9.96
N ALA A 553 -40.92 -17.78 -9.05
CA ALA A 553 -41.17 -18.29 -7.71
C ALA A 553 -41.93 -19.63 -7.73
N GLY A 554 -42.93 -19.77 -8.61
CA GLY A 554 -43.68 -21.03 -8.79
C GLY A 554 -42.84 -22.21 -9.25
N LYS A 555 -41.69 -21.93 -9.90
CA LYS A 555 -40.69 -22.93 -10.30
C LYS A 555 -39.52 -23.05 -9.33
N GLY A 556 -39.56 -22.36 -8.18
CA GLY A 556 -38.52 -22.39 -7.15
C GLY A 556 -37.28 -21.57 -7.45
N TYR A 557 -37.30 -20.71 -8.49
CA TYR A 557 -36.17 -19.86 -8.82
C TYR A 557 -35.99 -18.70 -7.84
N LYS A 558 -34.72 -18.40 -7.57
CA LYS A 558 -34.23 -17.13 -7.03
C LYS A 558 -33.69 -16.27 -8.17
N VAL A 559 -33.81 -14.97 -8.06
CA VAL A 559 -33.16 -14.03 -8.99
C VAL A 559 -31.74 -13.76 -8.50
N ALA A 560 -30.77 -13.90 -9.40
CA ALA A 560 -29.39 -13.50 -9.17
C ALA A 560 -29.27 -12.00 -9.46
N ALA A 561 -29.18 -11.19 -8.42
CA ALA A 561 -29.08 -9.74 -8.54
C ALA A 561 -27.72 -9.31 -9.13
N VAL A 562 -27.62 -8.03 -9.50
CA VAL A 562 -26.35 -7.37 -9.88
C VAL A 562 -26.25 -6.07 -9.11
N THR A 563 -25.17 -5.92 -8.34
CA THR A 563 -24.87 -4.70 -7.58
C THR A 563 -23.48 -4.13 -7.89
N MET A 564 -22.72 -4.83 -8.72
CA MET A 564 -21.49 -4.35 -9.35
C MET A 564 -21.42 -4.86 -10.79
N ASP A 565 -21.25 -3.92 -11.72
CA ASP A 565 -21.00 -4.16 -13.15
C ASP A 565 -20.09 -3.03 -13.66
N PHE A 566 -18.95 -3.40 -14.23
CA PHE A 566 -17.99 -2.45 -14.82
C PHE A 566 -17.83 -2.63 -16.34
N SER A 567 -18.77 -3.36 -16.95
CA SER A 567 -18.85 -3.64 -18.39
C SER A 567 -17.63 -4.40 -18.93
N ASP A 568 -17.27 -5.49 -18.25
CA ASP A 568 -16.19 -6.41 -18.64
C ASP A 568 -16.38 -6.96 -20.07
N TRP A 569 -17.63 -7.33 -20.40
CA TRP A 569 -18.04 -7.87 -21.70
C TRP A 569 -17.58 -7.04 -22.90
N ALA A 570 -17.52 -5.70 -22.75
CA ALA A 570 -17.23 -4.79 -23.86
C ALA A 570 -15.83 -5.04 -24.47
N TYR A 571 -14.90 -5.55 -23.67
CA TYR A 571 -13.52 -5.77 -24.08
C TYR A 571 -13.35 -7.06 -24.89
N ASN A 572 -14.24 -8.03 -24.73
CA ASN A 572 -14.12 -9.34 -25.36
C ASN A 572 -14.36 -9.33 -26.88
N ASN A 573 -14.98 -8.27 -27.41
CA ASN A 573 -15.09 -8.09 -28.86
C ASN A 573 -13.82 -7.48 -29.48
N ALA A 574 -13.16 -6.56 -28.75
CA ALA A 574 -11.94 -5.90 -29.22
C ALA A 574 -10.72 -6.81 -29.12
N TYR A 575 -10.64 -7.63 -28.07
CA TYR A 575 -9.46 -8.43 -27.76
C TYR A 575 -9.04 -9.40 -28.90
N PRO A 576 -9.94 -10.20 -29.51
CA PRO A 576 -9.59 -11.02 -30.68
C PRO A 576 -9.01 -10.21 -31.85
N ARG A 577 -9.53 -9.00 -32.09
CA ARG A 577 -9.05 -8.13 -33.19
C ARG A 577 -7.64 -7.62 -32.92
N CYS A 578 -7.39 -7.16 -31.70
CA CYS A 578 -6.06 -6.69 -31.30
C CYS A 578 -5.03 -7.82 -31.30
N ILE A 579 -5.39 -9.01 -30.83
CA ILE A 579 -4.54 -10.21 -30.93
C ILE A 579 -4.21 -10.54 -32.39
N ALA A 580 -5.21 -10.53 -33.29
CA ALA A 580 -5.00 -10.82 -34.71
C ALA A 580 -4.09 -9.79 -35.41
N LYS A 581 -4.13 -8.52 -34.98
CA LYS A 581 -3.24 -7.47 -35.48
C LYS A 581 -1.86 -7.47 -34.83
N GLY A 582 -1.65 -8.22 -33.74
CA GLY A 582 -0.44 -8.13 -32.93
C GLY A 582 -0.28 -6.77 -32.22
N ASP A 583 -1.39 -6.08 -31.93
CA ASP A 583 -1.40 -4.74 -31.33
C ASP A 583 -1.27 -4.83 -29.80
N SER A 584 -0.03 -5.00 -29.32
CA SER A 584 0.29 -5.12 -27.90
C SER A 584 -0.03 -3.87 -27.09
N ASP A 585 0.08 -2.69 -27.70
CA ASP A 585 -0.17 -1.42 -27.02
C ASP A 585 -1.66 -1.21 -26.76
N ALA A 586 -2.51 -1.55 -27.75
CA ALA A 586 -3.96 -1.56 -27.55
C ALA A 586 -4.37 -2.57 -26.47
N ILE A 587 -3.75 -3.77 -26.45
CA ILE A 587 -4.01 -4.77 -25.41
C ILE A 587 -3.61 -4.21 -24.04
N LEU A 588 -2.43 -3.61 -23.87
CA LEU A 588 -2.01 -3.02 -22.61
C LEU A 588 -2.94 -1.88 -22.16
N ALA A 589 -3.37 -1.02 -23.08
CA ALA A 589 -4.36 0.03 -22.79
C ALA A 589 -5.70 -0.57 -22.31
N MET A 590 -6.15 -1.65 -22.94
CA MET A 590 -7.33 -2.40 -22.50
C MET A 590 -7.14 -2.96 -21.08
N GLU A 591 -5.98 -3.53 -20.76
CA GLU A 591 -5.70 -4.10 -19.43
C GLU A 591 -5.78 -3.03 -18.34
N HIS A 592 -5.16 -1.88 -18.57
CA HIS A 592 -5.19 -0.75 -17.64
C HIS A 592 -6.60 -0.19 -17.45
N ALA A 593 -7.32 0.04 -18.55
CA ALA A 593 -8.68 0.59 -18.49
C ALA A 593 -9.66 -0.38 -17.84
N TRP A 594 -9.56 -1.68 -18.13
CA TRP A 594 -10.41 -2.71 -17.57
C TRP A 594 -10.22 -2.84 -16.05
N LEU A 595 -8.96 -2.89 -15.58
CA LEU A 595 -8.68 -2.99 -14.14
C LEU A 595 -9.01 -1.68 -13.41
N GLY A 596 -8.79 -0.54 -14.06
CA GLY A 596 -9.22 0.76 -13.58
C GLY A 596 -10.74 0.87 -13.44
N ALA A 597 -11.50 0.37 -14.42
CA ALA A 597 -12.96 0.34 -14.40
C ALA A 597 -13.50 -0.53 -13.26
N ALA A 598 -12.93 -1.73 -13.06
CA ALA A 598 -13.26 -2.59 -11.92
C ALA A 598 -13.01 -1.89 -10.58
N SER A 599 -11.88 -1.20 -10.45
CA SER A 599 -11.52 -0.45 -9.23
C SER A 599 -12.50 0.69 -8.93
N VAL A 600 -12.78 1.52 -9.94
CA VAL A 600 -13.72 2.66 -9.84
C VAL A 600 -15.12 2.16 -9.52
N GLN A 601 -15.58 1.08 -10.17
CA GLN A 601 -16.91 0.53 -9.91
C GLN A 601 -17.03 -0.02 -8.48
N ALA A 602 -16.01 -0.69 -7.96
CA ALA A 602 -16.00 -1.14 -6.57
C ALA A 602 -16.16 0.03 -5.59
N ASP A 603 -15.40 1.11 -5.80
CA ASP A 603 -15.49 2.29 -4.93
C ASP A 603 -16.86 2.97 -5.05
N ARG A 604 -17.37 3.12 -6.29
CA ARG A 604 -18.72 3.66 -6.58
C ARG A 604 -19.83 2.85 -5.90
N SER A 605 -19.85 1.53 -6.07
CA SER A 605 -20.89 0.67 -5.48
C SER A 605 -20.86 0.73 -3.96
N ARG A 606 -19.68 0.81 -3.35
CA ARG A 606 -19.54 0.94 -1.88
C ARG A 606 -20.00 2.28 -1.36
N GLU A 607 -19.66 3.36 -2.05
CA GLU A 607 -20.14 4.69 -1.72
C GLU A 607 -21.67 4.76 -1.77
N LEU A 608 -22.26 4.27 -2.87
CA LEU A 608 -23.71 4.24 -3.03
C LEU A 608 -24.39 3.36 -1.96
N ALA A 609 -23.88 2.15 -1.70
CA ALA A 609 -24.44 1.26 -0.67
C ALA A 609 -24.42 1.92 0.72
N ARG A 610 -23.30 2.54 1.10
CA ARG A 610 -23.17 3.23 2.39
C ARG A 610 -24.07 4.46 2.48
N LYS A 611 -24.18 5.23 1.39
CA LYS A 611 -25.06 6.40 1.32
C LYS A 611 -26.54 6.01 1.42
N LEU A 612 -26.92 4.90 0.80
CA LEU A 612 -28.31 4.43 0.74
C LEU A 612 -28.74 3.64 1.98
N TYR A 613 -27.84 2.84 2.55
CA TYR A 613 -28.15 1.83 3.57
C TYR A 613 -27.31 1.94 4.85
N GLY A 614 -26.39 2.91 4.94
CA GLY A 614 -25.52 3.11 6.11
C GLY A 614 -24.44 2.04 6.29
N ARG A 615 -24.32 1.10 5.36
CA ARG A 615 -23.37 -0.02 5.40
C ARG A 615 -23.05 -0.52 3.99
N ASP A 616 -21.98 -1.29 3.88
CA ASP A 616 -21.81 -2.18 2.72
C ASP A 616 -22.95 -3.22 2.71
N VAL A 617 -23.52 -3.49 1.54
CA VAL A 617 -24.25 -4.73 1.28
C VAL A 617 -23.30 -5.71 0.59
N PRO A 618 -23.51 -7.03 0.66
CA PRO A 618 -22.72 -7.95 -0.15
C PRO A 618 -22.93 -7.62 -1.62
N TYR A 619 -21.86 -7.58 -2.40
CA TYR A 619 -21.91 -7.21 -3.81
C TYR A 619 -21.98 -8.48 -4.67
N VAL A 620 -22.81 -8.44 -5.71
CA VAL A 620 -22.89 -9.50 -6.73
C VAL A 620 -22.31 -8.92 -8.01
N LEU A 621 -21.13 -9.41 -8.37
CA LEU A 621 -20.36 -8.94 -9.51
C LEU A 621 -20.80 -9.68 -10.77
N LEU A 622 -21.29 -8.94 -11.75
CA LEU A 622 -21.51 -9.42 -13.10
C LEU A 622 -20.18 -9.50 -13.85
N MET A 623 -19.89 -10.68 -14.40
CA MET A 623 -18.80 -10.98 -15.32
C MET A 623 -19.33 -11.86 -16.45
N HIS A 624 -18.55 -12.05 -17.51
CA HIS A 624 -18.86 -12.93 -18.63
C HIS A 624 -17.73 -13.95 -18.86
N LEU A 625 -18.03 -15.07 -19.52
CA LEU A 625 -17.04 -16.11 -19.82
C LEU A 625 -16.15 -15.76 -21.04
N GLY A 626 -15.54 -14.57 -21.01
CA GLY A 626 -14.76 -14.01 -22.11
C GLY A 626 -13.25 -14.30 -22.04
N ALA A 627 -12.59 -14.24 -23.19
CA ALA A 627 -11.14 -14.46 -23.29
C ALA A 627 -10.31 -13.35 -22.61
N PHE A 628 -10.78 -12.11 -22.66
CA PHE A 628 -10.11 -11.01 -22.00
C PHE A 628 -10.33 -11.07 -20.48
N ASP A 629 -11.51 -11.51 -20.04
CA ASP A 629 -11.79 -11.72 -18.62
C ASP A 629 -10.89 -12.82 -18.05
N ALA A 630 -10.71 -13.92 -18.77
CA ALA A 630 -9.76 -14.98 -18.41
C ALA A 630 -8.33 -14.45 -18.24
N HIS A 631 -7.88 -13.60 -19.16
CA HIS A 631 -6.57 -12.97 -19.14
C HIS A 631 -6.38 -11.99 -17.97
N MET A 632 -7.44 -11.31 -17.54
CA MET A 632 -7.42 -10.33 -16.46
C MET A 632 -7.75 -10.92 -15.09
N MET A 633 -8.31 -12.13 -15.02
CA MET A 633 -8.89 -12.69 -13.80
C MET A 633 -7.94 -12.72 -12.59
N PRO A 634 -6.65 -13.12 -12.71
CA PRO A 634 -5.73 -13.08 -11.58
C PRO A 634 -5.55 -11.66 -11.00
N ARG A 635 -5.50 -10.65 -11.88
CA ARG A 635 -5.34 -9.23 -11.51
C ARG A 635 -6.62 -8.69 -10.88
N LEU A 636 -7.80 -9.08 -11.37
CA LEU A 636 -9.08 -8.71 -10.76
C LEU A 636 -9.24 -9.25 -9.33
N ILE A 637 -8.91 -10.53 -9.13
CA ILE A 637 -8.95 -11.19 -7.82
C ILE A 637 -7.98 -10.49 -6.86
N ALA A 638 -6.76 -10.18 -7.32
CA ALA A 638 -5.78 -9.44 -6.52
C ALA A 638 -6.31 -8.05 -6.13
N LEU A 639 -6.86 -7.29 -7.09
CA LEU A 639 -7.44 -5.96 -6.87
C LEU A 639 -8.56 -6.00 -5.81
N TYR A 640 -9.53 -6.91 -5.92
CA TYR A 640 -10.63 -6.95 -4.96
C TYR A 640 -10.18 -7.46 -3.59
N ARG A 641 -9.19 -8.36 -3.53
CA ARG A 641 -8.58 -8.74 -2.26
C ARG A 641 -7.86 -7.55 -1.60
N GLU A 642 -7.11 -6.77 -2.38
CA GLU A 642 -6.45 -5.54 -1.93
C GLU A 642 -7.48 -4.51 -1.42
N LYS A 643 -8.61 -4.38 -2.11
CA LYS A 643 -9.75 -3.55 -1.67
C LYS A 643 -10.52 -4.11 -0.47
N GLY A 644 -10.05 -5.20 0.12
CA GLY A 644 -10.55 -5.78 1.37
C GLY A 644 -11.79 -6.64 1.20
N TYR A 645 -12.12 -7.07 -0.02
CA TYR A 645 -13.28 -7.91 -0.24
C TYR A 645 -13.04 -9.35 0.23
N ARG A 646 -14.06 -9.93 0.86
CA ARG A 646 -14.15 -11.38 1.06
C ARG A 646 -14.93 -11.99 -0.08
N PHE A 647 -14.36 -13.02 -0.72
CA PHE A 647 -15.05 -13.76 -1.76
C PHE A 647 -16.02 -14.76 -1.15
N VAL A 648 -17.27 -14.71 -1.60
CA VAL A 648 -18.38 -15.51 -1.07
C VAL A 648 -19.18 -16.12 -2.22
N SER A 649 -19.96 -17.16 -1.95
CA SER A 649 -20.91 -17.67 -2.94
C SER A 649 -22.10 -16.71 -3.07
N ILE A 650 -22.85 -16.82 -4.17
CA ILE A 650 -24.06 -16.01 -4.36
C ILE A 650 -25.12 -16.30 -3.28
N GLU A 651 -25.21 -17.55 -2.82
CA GLU A 651 -26.08 -17.95 -1.70
C GLU A 651 -25.72 -17.20 -0.42
N GLU A 652 -24.44 -17.01 -0.15
CA GLU A 652 -23.99 -16.29 1.04
C GLU A 652 -24.18 -14.77 0.88
N ALA A 653 -23.90 -14.21 -0.30
CA ALA A 653 -24.12 -12.79 -0.56
C ALA A 653 -25.60 -12.40 -0.48
N GLN A 654 -26.49 -13.16 -1.12
CA GLN A 654 -27.91 -12.84 -1.19
C GLN A 654 -28.73 -13.28 0.04
N ARG A 655 -28.10 -13.81 1.09
CA ARG A 655 -28.75 -13.93 2.42
C ARG A 655 -28.99 -12.58 3.08
N ASP A 656 -28.30 -11.53 2.64
CA ASP A 656 -28.50 -10.20 3.18
C ASP A 656 -29.93 -9.70 2.92
N PRO A 657 -30.61 -9.07 3.90
CA PRO A 657 -31.98 -8.57 3.75
C PRO A 657 -32.21 -7.65 2.55
N TYR A 658 -31.16 -6.99 2.03
CA TYR A 658 -31.22 -6.21 0.80
C TYR A 658 -31.79 -7.03 -0.37
N TYR A 659 -31.45 -8.32 -0.47
CA TYR A 659 -31.83 -9.22 -1.55
C TYR A 659 -33.11 -10.02 -1.26
N ALA A 660 -33.91 -9.64 -0.26
CA ALA A 660 -35.08 -10.42 0.16
C ALA A 660 -36.07 -10.66 -1.00
N ALA A 661 -36.30 -9.66 -1.85
CA ALA A 661 -37.17 -9.78 -3.01
C ALA A 661 -36.56 -10.68 -4.11
N ASP A 662 -35.23 -10.72 -4.25
CA ASP A 662 -34.58 -11.57 -5.25
C ASP A 662 -34.54 -13.03 -4.79
N MET A 663 -34.37 -13.26 -3.49
CA MET A 663 -34.44 -14.59 -2.88
C MET A 663 -35.84 -15.16 -2.82
N ASN A 664 -36.86 -14.30 -2.82
CA ASN A 664 -38.26 -14.71 -2.91
C ASN A 664 -38.98 -13.86 -3.97
N PRO A 665 -38.97 -14.28 -5.25
CA PRO A 665 -39.58 -13.51 -6.33
C PRO A 665 -41.09 -13.32 -6.20
N ALA A 666 -41.78 -14.02 -5.28
CA ALA A 666 -43.18 -13.76 -4.97
C ALA A 666 -43.40 -12.43 -4.22
N LEU A 667 -42.34 -11.86 -3.61
CA LEU A 667 -42.38 -10.53 -3.00
C LEU A 667 -42.39 -9.42 -4.06
N PRO A 668 -42.96 -8.24 -3.74
CA PRO A 668 -42.96 -7.09 -4.64
C PRO A 668 -41.54 -6.76 -5.15
N PRO A 669 -41.40 -6.42 -6.45
CA PRO A 669 -40.09 -6.11 -7.02
C PRO A 669 -39.48 -4.87 -6.36
N GLN A 670 -38.18 -4.92 -6.09
CA GLN A 670 -37.37 -3.78 -5.64
C GLN A 670 -36.67 -3.12 -6.86
N PRO A 671 -36.15 -1.88 -6.72
CA PRO A 671 -35.32 -1.27 -7.77
C PRO A 671 -34.10 -2.15 -8.10
N GLN A 672 -33.62 -2.08 -9.34
CA GLN A 672 -32.71 -3.10 -9.89
C GLN A 672 -31.24 -2.92 -9.46
N ASN A 673 -30.81 -1.70 -9.14
CA ASN A 673 -29.45 -1.40 -8.69
C ASN A 673 -29.40 -0.12 -7.84
N PHE A 674 -28.23 0.17 -7.25
CA PHE A 674 -28.05 1.33 -6.38
C PHE A 674 -28.25 2.66 -7.10
N GLU A 675 -27.85 2.76 -8.36
CA GLU A 675 -27.96 3.98 -9.16
C GLU A 675 -29.43 4.39 -9.36
N GLN A 676 -30.31 3.44 -9.68
CA GLN A 676 -31.74 3.68 -9.79
C GLN A 676 -32.34 4.15 -8.45
N VAL A 677 -31.95 3.51 -7.34
CA VAL A 677 -32.41 3.91 -5.99
C VAL A 677 -31.91 5.30 -5.64
N ALA A 678 -30.64 5.59 -5.87
CA ALA A 678 -30.01 6.87 -5.56
C ALA A 678 -30.62 8.00 -6.39
N THR A 679 -30.83 7.79 -7.70
CA THR A 679 -31.48 8.74 -8.59
C THR A 679 -32.92 9.01 -8.15
N GLY A 680 -33.68 7.96 -7.82
CA GLY A 680 -35.04 8.10 -7.30
C GLY A 680 -35.13 8.86 -5.98
N LYS A 681 -34.05 8.88 -5.19
CA LYS A 681 -33.91 9.67 -3.95
C LYS A 681 -33.29 11.06 -4.17
N GLY A 682 -33.02 11.44 -5.41
CA GLY A 682 -32.39 12.73 -5.75
C GLY A 682 -30.92 12.83 -5.34
N PHE A 683 -30.23 11.71 -5.14
CA PHE A 683 -28.81 11.72 -4.84
C PHE A 683 -27.97 11.86 -6.11
N GLU A 684 -26.98 12.74 -6.06
CA GLU A 684 -25.92 12.78 -7.07
C GLU A 684 -25.17 11.45 -7.08
N LEU A 685 -24.99 10.90 -8.28
CA LEU A 685 -24.27 9.65 -8.51
C LEU A 685 -22.76 9.95 -8.59
N PRO A 686 -21.91 9.16 -7.92
CA PRO A 686 -20.46 9.22 -8.13
C PRO A 686 -20.11 9.00 -9.61
N LYS A 687 -18.88 9.32 -10.02
CA LYS A 687 -18.45 9.14 -11.42
C LYS A 687 -18.47 7.66 -11.83
N ALA A 688 -18.93 7.36 -13.05
CA ALA A 688 -18.92 6.00 -13.59
C ALA A 688 -17.54 5.67 -14.19
N PRO A 689 -17.15 4.39 -14.25
CA PRO A 689 -16.06 3.96 -15.11
C PRO A 689 -16.23 4.51 -16.53
N GLN A 690 -15.16 5.02 -17.13
CA GLN A 690 -15.16 5.42 -18.53
C GLN A 690 -14.66 4.25 -19.38
N LEU A 691 -15.45 3.87 -20.39
CA LEU A 691 -15.05 2.85 -21.35
C LEU A 691 -14.18 3.45 -22.45
N LEU A 692 -13.17 2.68 -22.88
CA LEU A 692 -12.41 2.99 -24.07
C LEU A 692 -13.31 2.91 -25.32
N PRO A 693 -12.91 3.53 -26.45
CA PRO A 693 -13.59 3.36 -27.73
C PRO A 693 -13.34 1.95 -28.32
N LEU A 694 -13.80 0.92 -27.62
CA LEU A 694 -13.55 -0.50 -27.90
C LEU A 694 -14.13 -0.95 -29.25
N ASP A 695 -15.17 -0.28 -29.73
CA ASP A 695 -15.78 -0.61 -31.02
C ASP A 695 -14.89 -0.27 -32.21
N THR A 696 -14.07 0.79 -32.14
CA THR A 696 -13.15 1.16 -33.22
C THR A 696 -11.75 0.60 -33.01
N MET A 697 -11.44 0.15 -31.80
CA MET A 697 -10.14 -0.38 -31.44
C MET A 697 -9.75 -1.59 -32.30
N CYS A 698 -8.55 -1.53 -32.86
CA CYS A 698 -7.95 -2.56 -33.70
C CYS A 698 -8.81 -2.96 -34.93
N LYS A 699 -9.69 -2.08 -35.42
CA LYS A 699 -10.39 -2.25 -36.71
C LYS A 699 -9.50 -1.93 -37.89
#